data_AF-A0A9E5Y8K6-F1
#
_entry.id   AF-A0A9E5Y8K6-F1
#
_cell.length_a   1.000
_cell.length_b   1.000
_cell.length_c   1.000
_cell.angle_alpha   90.00
_cell.angle_beta   90.00
_cell.angle_gamma   90.00
#
_symmetry.space_group_name_H-M   'P 1'
#
loop_
_entity.id
_entity.type
_entity.pdbx_description
1 polymer ?
#
loop_
_entity_poly.entity_id
_entity_poly.type
_entity_poly.pdbx_seq_one_letter_code
_entity_poly.pdbx_strand_id
1 'polypeptide(L)'
;MIIHIQDAHLNYEAQKNLAHILEELIDKYDLKLILVEGGKGDVGLSHFRKYPKDRRDRIAEKYLRKGLISGEEYLDIISDYPLKIYGIENEKLYQENVKLFFEIENFRKEAEAYLNQIKVKINLLKQRLFNKEELTFDKEKELFSKNGDFQKYISYLKKISKNLNINISAKYPNLNVISNLQALEGKIEFDTARKERDRLIGLLTKILYKQELGELLAKSLEFRTNKLSTSEYYQYLKNLAANAGIIFEDYKKLAQYIKYISIYEQVDPEGVFNEIDLLETEIKNKYFTNKTQKKIDDISCNLSILTDFVNLKLLPHKYARYTNNKSDFSIESWISFINQWLKRYGNEKLKIINTPIDNKLEKLERFYKIVAERDIGFVDNALKTMDESNEDIAILITGGFHTTNLTHLFKEKQISYIVIAPKVNACNPDDNLYSSVLKLKNLSQLRPRATKGTIVAQLIEGELAGKATSIIEHQSLRIPLKSEHSVVAESEAVSQLNETESKAQLTTPKKIFFIARRVLKTACQWFAVCLISIYLIGCATYQIAYRAVHDEGQQFIQDASGVNRAQEDRLIKFKNRRIDLSTYHTWLKQLWMRIGKEYEGIAKGTIPYQLGSNKPVAIGFMHDVRELSRYGYVYENPSLSL
;
A
#
# COMPACT_ATOMS: atom_id res chain seq x y z
N MET A 1 10.19 21.64 -15.29
CA MET A 1 10.53 20.54 -14.36
C MET A 1 9.26 19.89 -13.84
N ILE A 2 9.27 18.57 -13.62
CA ILE A 2 8.13 17.82 -13.06
C ILE A 2 8.49 17.22 -11.69
N ILE A 3 7.71 17.54 -10.66
CA ILE A 3 7.76 16.85 -9.37
C ILE A 3 6.72 15.73 -9.40
N HIS A 4 7.15 14.50 -9.65
CA HIS A 4 6.28 13.33 -9.74
C HIS A 4 6.04 12.72 -8.35
N ILE A 5 4.80 12.77 -7.87
CA ILE A 5 4.38 12.16 -6.61
C ILE A 5 3.61 10.87 -6.92
N GLN A 6 4.05 9.75 -6.34
CA GLN A 6 3.35 8.48 -6.46
C GLN A 6 2.08 8.46 -5.61
N ASP A 7 0.98 8.03 -6.21
CA ASP A 7 -0.29 7.82 -5.53
C ASP A 7 -0.45 6.35 -5.11
N ALA A 8 -0.38 6.10 -3.80
CA ALA A 8 -0.82 4.85 -3.20
C ALA A 8 -2.34 4.91 -2.95
N HIS A 9 -3.10 4.54 -3.99
CA HIS A 9 -4.55 4.63 -4.01
C HIS A 9 -5.20 4.00 -2.77
N LEU A 10 -6.24 4.67 -2.25
CA LEU A 10 -7.08 4.21 -1.13
C LEU A 10 -6.36 4.02 0.21
N ASN A 11 -5.04 4.17 0.26
CA ASN A 11 -4.30 4.11 1.50
C ASN A 11 -4.43 5.44 2.23
N TYR A 12 -5.27 5.47 3.27
CA TYR A 12 -5.56 6.69 4.03
C TYR A 12 -4.28 7.41 4.53
N GLU A 13 -3.31 6.67 5.09
CA GLU A 13 -2.06 7.28 5.57
C GLU A 13 -1.27 7.89 4.41
N ALA A 14 -1.15 7.17 3.30
CA ALA A 14 -0.44 7.66 2.11
C ALA A 14 -1.11 8.90 1.53
N GLN A 15 -2.44 8.95 1.47
CA GLN A 15 -3.17 10.12 0.97
C GLN A 15 -3.02 11.33 1.90
N LYS A 16 -3.03 11.11 3.22
CA LYS A 16 -2.72 12.18 4.20
C LYS A 16 -1.31 12.71 4.02
N ASN A 17 -0.35 11.81 3.84
CA ASN A 17 1.05 12.15 3.62
C ASN A 17 1.25 12.88 2.29
N LEU A 18 0.53 12.48 1.23
CA LEU A 18 0.48 13.19 -0.05
C LEU A 18 -0.04 14.62 0.14
N ALA A 19 -1.13 14.82 0.88
CA ALA A 19 -1.65 16.15 1.18
C ALA A 19 -0.62 17.02 1.93
N HIS A 20 0.11 16.45 2.89
CA HIS A 20 1.18 17.17 3.60
C HIS A 20 2.37 17.50 2.70
N ILE A 21 2.76 16.60 1.79
CA ILE A 21 3.81 16.88 0.79
C ILE A 21 3.39 18.06 -0.09
N LEU A 22 2.14 18.07 -0.56
CA LEU A 22 1.63 19.18 -1.36
C LEU A 22 1.65 20.50 -0.59
N GLU A 23 1.10 20.52 0.64
CA GLU A 23 1.08 21.70 1.52
C GLU A 23 2.48 22.31 1.69
N GLU A 24 3.48 21.46 1.97
CA GLU A 24 4.88 21.86 2.08
C GLU A 24 5.47 22.42 0.77
N LEU A 25 5.12 21.83 -0.37
CA LEU A 25 5.57 22.31 -1.69
C LEU A 25 4.94 23.67 -2.04
N ILE A 26 3.69 23.87 -1.67
CA ILE A 26 2.96 25.13 -1.87
C ILE A 26 3.58 26.21 -0.98
N ASP A 27 3.71 25.96 0.31
CA ASP A 27 4.17 26.95 1.29
C ASP A 27 5.61 27.42 1.04
N LYS A 28 6.48 26.51 0.58
CA LYS A 28 7.91 26.81 0.42
C LYS A 28 8.30 27.29 -0.97
N TYR A 29 7.61 26.81 -1.99
CA TYR A 29 8.00 27.00 -3.39
C TYR A 29 6.90 27.60 -4.26
N ASP A 30 5.76 27.97 -3.67
CA ASP A 30 4.60 28.58 -4.36
C ASP A 30 4.04 27.72 -5.51
N LEU A 31 4.24 26.39 -5.44
CA LEU A 31 3.83 25.46 -6.49
C LEU A 31 2.32 25.20 -6.44
N LYS A 32 1.60 25.76 -7.42
CA LYS A 32 0.12 25.73 -7.46
C LYS A 32 -0.47 24.79 -8.50
N LEU A 33 0.31 24.43 -9.53
CA LEU A 33 -0.15 23.54 -10.60
C LEU A 33 0.03 22.08 -10.20
N ILE A 34 -1.10 21.40 -10.02
CA ILE A 34 -1.15 19.98 -9.66
C ILE A 34 -1.84 19.23 -10.79
N LEU A 35 -1.07 18.41 -11.49
CA LEU A 35 -1.50 17.57 -12.60
C LEU A 35 -1.85 16.18 -12.08
N VAL A 36 -3.02 15.65 -12.43
CA VAL A 36 -3.52 14.39 -11.85
C VAL A 36 -3.96 13.37 -12.89
N GLU A 37 -3.59 12.11 -12.65
CA GLU A 37 -4.10 10.95 -13.38
C GLU A 37 -5.63 10.84 -13.23
N GLY A 38 -6.30 10.38 -14.29
CA GLY A 38 -7.72 10.06 -14.21
C GLY A 38 -8.61 11.29 -14.04
N GLY A 39 -8.14 12.50 -14.36
CA GLY A 39 -8.95 13.70 -14.53
C GLY A 39 -8.81 14.24 -15.96
N LYS A 40 -9.74 15.08 -16.43
CA LYS A 40 -9.53 15.90 -17.64
C LYS A 40 -9.98 17.33 -17.38
N GLY A 41 -9.10 18.30 -17.66
CA GLY A 41 -9.41 19.71 -17.41
C GLY A 41 -9.32 20.07 -15.93
N ASP A 42 -9.90 21.21 -15.54
CA ASP A 42 -9.99 21.59 -14.12
C ASP A 42 -10.87 20.61 -13.34
N VAL A 43 -10.24 19.86 -12.43
CA VAL A 43 -10.86 18.89 -11.54
C VAL A 43 -10.84 19.31 -10.07
N GLY A 44 -10.51 20.57 -9.79
CA GLY A 44 -10.53 21.14 -8.45
C GLY A 44 -11.94 21.14 -7.81
N LEU A 45 -11.94 20.98 -6.50
CA LEU A 45 -13.08 20.97 -5.58
C LEU A 45 -13.16 22.25 -4.72
N SER A 46 -12.34 23.26 -5.01
CA SER A 46 -12.31 24.56 -4.33
C SER A 46 -13.67 25.26 -4.24
N HIS A 47 -14.64 24.94 -5.10
CA HIS A 47 -16.02 25.42 -5.01
C HIS A 47 -16.74 25.02 -3.71
N PHE A 48 -16.23 24.04 -2.96
CA PHE A 48 -16.71 23.68 -1.62
C PHE A 48 -16.28 24.66 -0.53
N ARG A 49 -15.28 25.53 -0.79
CA ARG A 49 -14.78 26.51 0.19
C ARG A 49 -15.81 27.57 0.59
N LYS A 50 -16.93 27.67 -0.16
CA LYS A 50 -18.12 28.44 0.24
C LYS A 50 -18.74 27.98 1.57
N TYR A 51 -18.44 26.75 2.02
CA TYR A 51 -18.93 26.18 3.29
C TYR A 51 -17.94 26.39 4.45
N PRO A 52 -18.42 26.39 5.71
CA PRO A 52 -17.59 26.57 6.90
C PRO A 52 -16.44 25.55 7.01
N LYS A 53 -15.24 26.03 7.40
CA LYS A 53 -14.02 25.21 7.45
C LYS A 53 -14.15 23.97 8.34
N ASP A 54 -14.73 24.12 9.54
CA ASP A 54 -14.97 23.01 10.47
C ASP A 54 -15.81 21.87 9.85
N ARG A 55 -16.76 22.23 8.98
CA ARG A 55 -17.59 21.27 8.25
C ARG A 55 -16.83 20.62 7.10
N ARG A 56 -16.05 21.41 6.36
CA ARG A 56 -15.16 20.92 5.28
C ARG A 56 -14.17 19.90 5.81
N ASP A 57 -13.46 20.24 6.89
CA ASP A 57 -12.46 19.38 7.52
C ASP A 57 -13.05 18.01 7.89
N ARG A 58 -14.21 18.00 8.56
CA ARG A 58 -14.90 16.76 8.97
C ARG A 58 -15.37 15.90 7.79
N ILE A 59 -15.94 16.53 6.75
CA ILE A 59 -16.48 15.80 5.60
C ILE A 59 -15.34 15.29 4.72
N ALA A 60 -14.34 16.12 4.41
CA ALA A 60 -13.17 15.69 3.66
C ALA A 60 -12.46 14.51 4.35
N GLU A 61 -12.28 14.57 5.67
CA GLU A 61 -11.72 13.48 6.47
C GLU A 61 -12.52 12.18 6.35
N LYS A 62 -13.85 12.26 6.41
CA LYS A 62 -14.76 11.10 6.22
C LYS A 62 -14.57 10.47 4.84
N TYR A 63 -14.51 11.27 3.77
CA TYR A 63 -14.43 10.76 2.40
C TYR A 63 -13.02 10.26 2.06
N LEU A 64 -11.97 10.87 2.61
CA LEU A 64 -10.59 10.42 2.50
C LEU A 64 -10.42 9.03 3.12
N ARG A 65 -10.97 8.82 4.33
CA ARG A 65 -10.95 7.50 5.01
C ARG A 65 -11.71 6.41 4.25
N LYS A 66 -12.76 6.79 3.51
CA LYS A 66 -13.50 5.88 2.62
C LYS A 66 -12.78 5.64 1.28
N GLY A 67 -11.67 6.32 1.00
CA GLY A 67 -10.95 6.26 -0.28
C GLY A 67 -11.73 6.87 -1.45
N LEU A 68 -12.70 7.74 -1.17
CA LEU A 68 -13.56 8.35 -2.19
C LEU A 68 -12.97 9.62 -2.78
N ILE A 69 -12.09 10.29 -2.03
CA ILE A 69 -11.27 11.42 -2.50
C ILE A 69 -9.79 11.12 -2.25
N SER A 70 -8.93 11.72 -3.06
CA SER A 70 -7.47 11.63 -2.96
C SER A 70 -6.88 12.79 -2.12
N GLY A 71 -5.58 12.72 -1.83
CA GLY A 71 -4.90 13.67 -0.95
C GLY A 71 -4.91 15.11 -1.45
N GLU A 72 -4.75 15.32 -2.76
CA GLU A 72 -4.85 16.63 -3.41
C GLU A 72 -6.28 17.19 -3.37
N GLU A 73 -7.28 16.34 -3.59
CA GLU A 73 -8.69 16.71 -3.48
C GLU A 73 -9.06 17.04 -2.03
N TYR A 74 -8.53 16.28 -1.07
CA TYR A 74 -8.67 16.56 0.36
C TYR A 74 -8.09 17.92 0.71
N LEU A 75 -6.84 18.19 0.31
CA LEU A 75 -6.18 19.47 0.59
C LEU A 75 -6.94 20.65 -0.03
N ASP A 76 -7.43 20.49 -1.25
CA ASP A 76 -8.21 21.50 -1.97
C ASP A 76 -9.54 21.83 -1.26
N ILE A 77 -10.15 20.83 -0.60
CA ILE A 77 -11.36 21.03 0.20
C ILE A 77 -11.05 21.72 1.52
N ILE A 78 -9.99 21.36 2.24
CA ILE A 78 -9.77 21.80 3.63
C ILE A 78 -8.98 23.11 3.75
N SER A 79 -8.17 23.45 2.75
CA SER A 79 -7.32 24.64 2.75
C SER A 79 -7.91 25.78 1.92
N ASP A 80 -7.27 26.95 1.99
CA ASP A 80 -7.59 28.12 1.17
C ASP A 80 -6.50 28.39 0.11
N TYR A 81 -5.55 27.45 -0.08
CA TYR A 81 -4.49 27.57 -1.09
C TYR A 81 -5.06 27.70 -2.50
N PRO A 82 -4.53 28.54 -3.38
CA PRO A 82 -5.03 28.71 -4.75
C PRO A 82 -4.59 27.58 -5.68
N LEU A 83 -4.94 26.33 -5.34
CA LEU A 83 -4.56 25.14 -6.09
C LEU A 83 -5.25 25.08 -7.46
N LYS A 84 -4.46 24.81 -8.50
CA LYS A 84 -4.93 24.49 -9.84
C LYS A 84 -4.79 22.97 -10.04
N ILE A 85 -5.82 22.22 -9.66
CA ILE A 85 -5.84 20.76 -9.89
C ILE A 85 -6.38 20.48 -11.29
N TYR A 86 -5.50 20.03 -12.18
CA TYR A 86 -5.79 19.81 -13.58
C TYR A 86 -5.57 18.35 -13.97
N GLY A 87 -6.58 17.76 -14.56
CA GLY A 87 -6.53 16.39 -15.04
C GLY A 87 -5.90 16.28 -16.42
N ILE A 88 -4.95 15.35 -16.56
CA ILE A 88 -4.14 15.14 -17.78
C ILE A 88 -4.51 13.87 -18.56
N GLU A 89 -5.65 13.27 -18.27
CA GLU A 89 -6.08 12.00 -18.86
C GLU A 89 -6.54 12.14 -20.31
N ASN A 90 -6.23 11.13 -21.12
CA ASN A 90 -6.90 10.94 -22.40
C ASN A 90 -8.20 10.16 -22.19
N GLU A 91 -9.32 10.83 -22.36
CA GLU A 91 -10.66 10.27 -22.12
C GLU A 91 -10.94 8.97 -22.88
N LYS A 92 -10.49 8.86 -24.15
CA LYS A 92 -10.71 7.65 -24.96
C LYS A 92 -9.89 6.47 -24.41
N LEU A 93 -8.61 6.71 -24.13
CA LEU A 93 -7.72 5.68 -23.58
C LEU A 93 -8.17 5.25 -22.18
N TYR A 94 -8.62 6.19 -21.34
CA TYR A 94 -9.17 5.88 -20.02
C TYR A 94 -10.42 5.00 -20.10
N GLN A 95 -11.38 5.37 -20.94
CA GLN A 95 -12.61 4.59 -21.11
C GLN A 95 -12.33 3.17 -21.62
N GLU A 96 -11.41 3.03 -22.57
CA GLU A 96 -10.99 1.72 -23.07
C GLU A 96 -10.27 0.91 -21.98
N ASN A 97 -9.39 1.55 -21.19
CA ASN A 97 -8.68 0.89 -20.09
C ASN A 97 -9.63 0.42 -18.98
N VAL A 98 -10.61 1.23 -18.60
CA VAL A 98 -11.66 0.88 -17.63
C VAL A 98 -12.53 -0.27 -18.15
N LYS A 99 -12.91 -0.25 -19.42
CA LYS A 99 -13.67 -1.35 -20.04
C LYS A 99 -12.90 -2.66 -19.94
N LEU A 100 -11.62 -2.66 -20.32
CA LEU A 100 -10.76 -3.85 -20.22
C LEU A 100 -10.58 -4.31 -18.77
N PHE A 101 -10.43 -3.39 -17.82
CA PHE A 101 -10.36 -3.73 -16.40
C PHE A 101 -11.56 -4.59 -15.97
N PHE A 102 -12.79 -4.17 -16.30
CA PHE A 102 -13.99 -4.94 -15.95
C PHE A 102 -14.11 -6.25 -16.72
N GLU A 103 -13.73 -6.26 -18.01
CA GLU A 103 -13.68 -7.50 -18.78
C GLU A 103 -12.69 -8.52 -18.18
N ILE A 104 -11.57 -8.06 -17.65
CA ILE A 104 -10.55 -8.88 -16.97
C ILE A 104 -11.07 -9.35 -15.60
N GLU A 105 -11.69 -8.45 -14.83
CA GLU A 105 -12.28 -8.77 -13.52
C GLU A 105 -13.28 -9.94 -13.61
N ASN A 106 -14.05 -10.03 -14.70
CA ASN A 106 -15.06 -11.07 -14.92
C ASN A 106 -14.49 -12.49 -14.96
N PHE A 107 -13.28 -12.69 -15.49
CA PHE A 107 -12.65 -14.01 -15.58
C PHE A 107 -11.45 -14.19 -14.63
N ARG A 108 -11.02 -13.12 -13.94
CA ARG A 108 -9.83 -13.12 -13.09
C ARG A 108 -9.85 -14.24 -12.04
N LYS A 109 -10.95 -14.42 -11.31
CA LYS A 109 -11.06 -15.46 -10.26
C LYS A 109 -10.93 -16.88 -10.81
N GLU A 110 -11.55 -17.14 -11.97
CA GLU A 110 -11.44 -18.45 -12.63
C GLU A 110 -10.01 -18.69 -13.12
N ALA A 111 -9.40 -17.68 -13.73
CA ALA A 111 -8.02 -17.72 -14.19
C ALA A 111 -7.03 -17.96 -13.04
N GLU A 112 -7.15 -17.23 -11.93
CA GLU A 112 -6.33 -17.43 -10.73
C GLU A 112 -6.49 -18.85 -10.17
N ALA A 113 -7.72 -19.34 -10.05
CA ALA A 113 -7.98 -20.70 -9.56
C ALA A 113 -7.30 -21.74 -10.44
N TYR A 114 -7.32 -21.55 -11.76
CA TYR A 114 -6.66 -22.44 -12.70
C TYR A 114 -5.13 -22.38 -12.63
N LEU A 115 -4.55 -21.17 -12.66
CA LEU A 115 -3.10 -20.98 -12.52
C LEU A 115 -2.59 -21.57 -11.18
N ASN A 116 -3.39 -21.48 -10.12
CA ASN A 116 -3.09 -22.08 -8.83
C ASN A 116 -3.11 -23.63 -8.88
N GLN A 117 -4.02 -24.25 -9.65
CA GLN A 117 -3.98 -25.71 -9.86
C GLN A 117 -2.67 -26.15 -10.54
N ILE A 118 -2.22 -25.40 -11.56
CA ILE A 118 -0.93 -25.64 -12.21
C ILE A 118 0.21 -25.47 -11.20
N LYS A 119 0.18 -24.39 -10.40
CA LYS A 119 1.19 -24.11 -9.37
C LYS A 119 1.32 -25.26 -8.36
N VAL A 120 0.20 -25.78 -7.88
CA VAL A 120 0.18 -26.93 -6.95
C VAL A 120 0.87 -28.14 -7.56
N LYS A 121 0.57 -28.49 -8.82
CA LYS A 121 1.18 -29.65 -9.49
C LYS A 121 2.66 -29.44 -9.81
N ILE A 122 3.06 -28.22 -10.20
CA ILE A 122 4.48 -27.85 -10.35
C ILE A 122 5.21 -28.01 -9.03
N ASN A 123 4.65 -27.54 -7.92
CA ASN A 123 5.26 -27.68 -6.60
C ASN A 123 5.39 -29.15 -6.17
N LEU A 124 4.41 -30.01 -6.50
CA LEU A 124 4.54 -31.45 -6.29
C LEU A 124 5.69 -32.06 -7.10
N LEU A 125 5.87 -31.64 -8.37
CA LEU A 125 6.99 -32.10 -9.18
C LEU A 125 8.33 -31.59 -8.65
N LYS A 126 8.41 -30.32 -8.21
CA LYS A 126 9.60 -29.78 -7.54
C LYS A 126 9.98 -30.62 -6.33
N GLN A 127 9.03 -30.94 -5.44
CA GLN A 127 9.29 -31.79 -4.26
C GLN A 127 9.85 -33.19 -4.60
N ARG A 128 9.57 -33.71 -5.80
CA ARG A 128 10.04 -35.03 -6.24
C ARG A 128 11.37 -34.98 -7.00
N LEU A 129 11.59 -33.92 -7.76
CA LEU A 129 12.68 -33.82 -8.74
C LEU A 129 13.82 -32.90 -8.29
N PHE A 130 13.55 -31.98 -7.37
CA PHE A 130 14.55 -31.03 -6.89
C PHE A 130 15.25 -31.61 -5.66
N ASN A 131 16.55 -31.36 -5.57
CA ASN A 131 17.32 -31.62 -4.37
C ASN A 131 17.01 -30.56 -3.29
N LYS A 132 17.64 -30.71 -2.12
CA LYS A 132 17.38 -29.84 -0.96
C LYS A 132 17.80 -28.40 -1.24
N GLU A 133 18.92 -28.20 -1.92
CA GLU A 133 19.49 -26.89 -2.24
C GLU A 133 18.59 -26.11 -3.22
N GLU A 134 18.12 -26.80 -4.27
CA GLU A 134 17.19 -26.28 -5.28
C GLU A 134 15.83 -25.90 -4.66
N LEU A 135 15.27 -26.76 -3.80
CA LEU A 135 14.02 -26.47 -3.09
C LEU A 135 14.17 -25.28 -2.14
N THR A 136 15.31 -25.17 -1.47
CA THR A 136 15.59 -24.04 -0.56
C THR A 136 15.68 -22.74 -1.36
N PHE A 137 16.31 -22.77 -2.54
CA PHE A 137 16.44 -21.60 -3.42
C PHE A 137 15.09 -21.11 -3.91
N ASP A 138 14.24 -22.03 -4.38
CA ASP A 138 12.87 -21.71 -4.79
C ASP A 138 12.06 -21.09 -3.65
N LYS A 139 12.16 -21.65 -2.43
CA LYS A 139 11.45 -21.16 -1.24
C LYS A 139 11.90 -19.77 -0.81
N GLU A 140 13.20 -19.51 -0.72
CA GLU A 140 13.71 -18.20 -0.31
C GLU A 140 13.38 -17.11 -1.34
N LYS A 141 13.36 -17.45 -2.63
CA LYS A 141 12.87 -16.54 -3.68
C LYS A 141 11.38 -16.23 -3.54
N GLU A 142 10.55 -17.25 -3.28
CA GLU A 142 9.11 -17.05 -3.04
C GLU A 142 8.86 -16.21 -1.78
N LEU A 143 9.64 -16.42 -0.71
CA LEU A 143 9.56 -15.63 0.51
C LEU A 143 9.91 -14.17 0.23
N PHE A 144 11.04 -13.89 -0.41
CA PHE A 144 11.45 -12.54 -0.77
C PHE A 144 10.38 -11.82 -1.61
N SER A 145 9.81 -12.51 -2.59
CA SER A 145 8.73 -11.96 -3.43
C SER A 145 7.46 -11.61 -2.62
N LYS A 146 7.19 -12.33 -1.52
CA LYS A 146 6.02 -12.11 -0.67
C LYS A 146 6.22 -11.08 0.43
N ASN A 147 7.39 -11.09 1.08
CA ASN A 147 7.64 -10.29 2.28
C ASN A 147 8.56 -9.08 2.03
N GLY A 148 9.23 -9.02 0.88
CA GLY A 148 10.15 -7.93 0.54
C GLY A 148 11.38 -7.84 1.43
N ASP A 149 11.74 -8.89 2.18
CA ASP A 149 12.89 -8.87 3.10
C ASP A 149 14.22 -8.94 2.32
N PHE A 150 14.62 -7.77 1.85
CA PHE A 150 15.78 -7.56 1.01
C PHE A 150 17.09 -7.96 1.69
N GLN A 151 17.27 -7.60 2.97
CA GLN A 151 18.51 -7.88 3.70
C GLN A 151 18.72 -9.38 3.86
N LYS A 152 17.65 -10.11 4.24
CA LYS A 152 17.70 -11.56 4.36
C LYS A 152 17.99 -12.22 3.01
N TYR A 153 17.32 -11.78 1.94
CA TYR A 153 17.49 -12.38 0.61
C TYR A 153 18.91 -12.19 0.05
N ILE A 154 19.45 -10.97 0.15
CA ILE A 154 20.84 -10.70 -0.24
C ILE A 154 21.84 -11.56 0.57
N SER A 155 21.61 -11.70 1.87
CA SER A 155 22.45 -12.56 2.72
C SER A 155 22.41 -14.02 2.29
N TYR A 156 21.24 -14.49 1.89
CA TYR A 156 21.03 -15.83 1.34
C TYR A 156 21.76 -16.03 0.00
N LEU A 157 21.60 -15.10 -0.96
CA LEU A 157 22.27 -15.15 -2.26
C LEU A 157 23.79 -15.17 -2.13
N LYS A 158 24.36 -14.37 -1.20
CA LYS A 158 25.80 -14.38 -0.90
C LYS A 158 26.29 -15.73 -0.42
N LYS A 159 25.56 -16.34 0.52
CA LYS A 159 25.91 -17.65 1.09
C LYS A 159 25.96 -18.71 -0.02
N ILE A 160 24.96 -18.74 -0.89
CA ILE A 160 24.95 -19.68 -2.02
C ILE A 160 26.05 -19.39 -3.03
N SER A 161 26.24 -18.13 -3.38
CA SER A 161 27.26 -17.72 -4.35
C SER A 161 28.64 -18.16 -3.91
N LYS A 162 28.95 -18.06 -2.61
CA LYS A 162 30.19 -18.58 -2.02
C LYS A 162 30.30 -20.10 -2.20
N ASN A 163 29.24 -20.86 -1.90
CA ASN A 163 29.23 -22.31 -2.06
C ASN A 163 29.39 -22.75 -3.52
N LEU A 164 28.86 -21.95 -4.46
CA LEU A 164 28.92 -22.19 -5.90
C LEU A 164 30.16 -21.59 -6.58
N ASN A 165 31.09 -21.01 -5.83
CA ASN A 165 32.26 -20.30 -6.35
C ASN A 165 31.90 -19.21 -7.39
N ILE A 166 30.81 -18.48 -7.16
CA ILE A 166 30.42 -17.29 -7.92
C ILE A 166 31.02 -16.07 -7.22
N ASN A 167 31.90 -15.35 -7.91
CA ASN A 167 32.54 -14.15 -7.36
C ASN A 167 31.62 -12.93 -7.53
N ILE A 168 30.84 -12.62 -6.49
CA ILE A 168 29.95 -11.46 -6.51
C ILE A 168 30.74 -10.16 -6.71
N SER A 169 31.81 -9.97 -5.94
CA SER A 169 32.58 -8.73 -5.93
C SER A 169 33.22 -8.38 -7.27
N ALA A 170 33.54 -9.37 -8.10
CA ALA A 170 34.13 -9.15 -9.42
C ALA A 170 33.10 -8.94 -10.54
N LYS A 171 31.90 -9.51 -10.42
CA LYS A 171 30.89 -9.52 -11.49
C LYS A 171 29.73 -8.56 -11.29
N TYR A 172 29.39 -8.25 -10.04
CA TYR A 172 28.17 -7.53 -9.66
C TYR A 172 28.55 -6.32 -8.78
N PRO A 173 28.94 -5.19 -9.39
CA PRO A 173 29.44 -4.03 -8.66
C PRO A 173 28.42 -3.45 -7.67
N ASN A 174 27.14 -3.36 -8.04
CA ASN A 174 26.11 -2.82 -7.15
C ASN A 174 25.86 -3.73 -5.94
N LEU A 175 25.81 -5.06 -6.15
CA LEU A 175 25.73 -6.03 -5.05
C LEU A 175 26.98 -6.03 -4.17
N ASN A 176 28.15 -5.74 -4.73
CA ASN A 176 29.38 -5.55 -3.96
C ASN A 176 29.28 -4.31 -3.05
N VAL A 177 28.74 -3.19 -3.55
CA VAL A 177 28.47 -1.98 -2.75
C VAL A 177 27.54 -2.30 -1.58
N ILE A 178 26.40 -2.97 -1.83
CA ILE A 178 25.48 -3.41 -0.78
C ILE A 178 26.18 -4.30 0.26
N SER A 179 27.11 -5.15 -0.19
CA SER A 179 27.90 -6.00 0.70
C SER A 179 28.82 -5.24 1.62
N ASN A 180 29.49 -4.24 1.06
CA ASN A 180 30.37 -3.37 1.83
C ASN A 180 29.56 -2.55 2.85
N LEU A 181 28.37 -2.08 2.46
CA LEU A 181 27.46 -1.35 3.35
C LEU A 181 27.01 -2.20 4.53
N GLN A 182 26.50 -3.41 4.29
CA GLN A 182 26.06 -4.31 5.37
C GLN A 182 27.21 -4.63 6.36
N ALA A 183 28.44 -4.79 5.84
CA ALA A 183 29.62 -5.04 6.67
C ALA A 183 30.06 -3.81 7.49
N LEU A 184 29.80 -2.60 7.01
CA LEU A 184 30.05 -1.35 7.73
C LEU A 184 28.95 -1.08 8.76
N GLU A 185 27.69 -1.22 8.36
CA GLU A 185 26.51 -0.96 9.20
C GLU A 185 26.55 -1.75 10.51
N GLY A 186 26.88 -3.05 10.45
CA GLY A 186 27.01 -3.89 11.65
C GLY A 186 28.15 -3.50 12.60
N LYS A 187 29.03 -2.57 12.22
CA LYS A 187 30.16 -2.07 13.04
C LYS A 187 29.95 -0.64 13.54
N ILE A 188 28.93 0.06 13.04
CA ILE A 188 28.72 1.47 13.33
C ILE A 188 27.89 1.63 14.61
N GLU A 189 28.47 2.33 15.57
CA GLU A 189 27.74 2.83 16.73
C GLU A 189 27.20 4.23 16.41
N PHE A 190 26.00 4.30 15.83
CA PHE A 190 25.40 5.54 15.35
C PHE A 190 25.27 6.62 16.45
N ASP A 191 24.92 6.22 17.67
CA ASP A 191 24.82 7.16 18.80
C ASP A 191 26.18 7.73 19.20
N THR A 192 27.23 6.91 19.16
CA THR A 192 28.60 7.37 19.44
C THR A 192 29.09 8.30 18.34
N ALA A 193 28.85 7.97 17.07
CA ALA A 193 29.17 8.83 15.93
C ALA A 193 28.45 10.19 16.02
N ARG A 194 27.19 10.20 16.47
CA ARG A 194 26.43 11.44 16.71
C ARG A 194 27.05 12.28 17.83
N LYS A 195 27.41 11.67 18.97
CA LYS A 195 28.08 12.37 20.08
C LYS A 195 29.43 12.94 19.66
N GLU A 196 30.20 12.19 18.88
CA GLU A 196 31.48 12.62 18.31
C GLU A 196 31.30 13.82 17.37
N ARG A 197 30.30 13.81 16.50
CA ARG A 197 29.94 14.95 15.66
C ARG A 197 29.61 16.19 16.50
N ASP A 198 28.76 16.04 17.52
CA ASP A 198 28.36 17.18 18.35
C ASP A 198 29.55 17.77 19.11
N ARG A 199 30.48 16.91 19.56
CA ARG A 199 31.76 17.33 20.15
C ARG A 199 32.65 18.06 19.13
N LEU A 200 32.74 17.56 17.89
CA LEU A 200 33.52 18.19 16.82
C LEU A 200 32.98 19.60 16.52
N ILE A 201 31.68 19.72 16.29
CA ILE A 201 31.03 21.01 16.05
C ILE A 201 31.26 21.95 17.23
N GLY A 202 31.11 21.46 18.47
CA GLY A 202 31.35 22.26 19.68
C GLY A 202 32.79 22.72 19.89
N LEU A 203 33.78 22.04 19.30
CA LEU A 203 35.17 22.48 19.29
C LEU A 203 35.43 23.48 18.16
N LEU A 204 34.93 23.19 16.96
CA LEU A 204 35.01 24.09 15.82
C LEU A 204 34.40 25.47 16.15
N THR A 205 33.24 25.53 16.81
CA THR A 205 32.63 26.82 17.20
C THR A 205 33.44 27.65 18.18
N LYS A 206 34.40 27.04 18.89
CA LYS A 206 35.31 27.74 19.83
C LYS A 206 36.60 28.22 19.19
N ILE A 207 37.03 27.58 18.10
CA ILE A 207 38.36 27.78 17.49
C ILE A 207 38.26 28.61 16.20
N LEU A 208 37.17 28.46 15.43
CA LEU A 208 37.01 29.12 14.13
C LEU A 208 36.86 30.64 14.26
N TYR A 209 37.43 31.35 13.28
CA TYR A 209 37.25 32.79 13.16
C TYR A 209 35.83 33.14 12.67
N LYS A 210 35.42 34.40 12.86
CA LYS A 210 34.05 34.88 12.57
C LYS A 210 33.56 34.51 11.15
N GLN A 211 34.43 34.55 10.15
CA GLN A 211 34.10 34.22 8.77
C GLN A 211 33.83 32.71 8.59
N GLU A 212 34.75 31.86 9.03
CA GLU A 212 34.63 30.39 8.94
C GLU A 212 33.49 29.86 9.82
N LEU A 213 33.23 30.50 10.97
CA LEU A 213 32.08 30.19 11.81
C LEU A 213 30.77 30.53 11.09
N GLY A 214 30.73 31.66 10.38
CA GLY A 214 29.59 32.03 9.52
C GLY A 214 29.34 30.99 8.43
N GLU A 215 30.40 30.51 7.79
CA GLU A 215 30.33 29.45 6.78
C GLU A 215 29.88 28.11 7.36
N LEU A 216 30.40 27.69 8.52
CA LEU A 216 29.93 26.51 9.24
C LEU A 216 28.44 26.59 9.57
N LEU A 217 27.94 27.75 10.02
CA LEU A 217 26.52 27.95 10.29
C LEU A 217 25.69 27.88 9.02
N ALA A 218 26.17 28.47 7.92
CA ALA A 218 25.52 28.41 6.61
C ALA A 218 25.46 26.98 6.09
N LYS A 219 26.57 26.25 6.05
CA LYS A 219 26.64 24.83 5.64
C LYS A 219 25.81 23.92 6.54
N SER A 220 25.78 24.18 7.85
CA SER A 220 24.90 23.46 8.79
C SER A 220 23.42 23.76 8.54
N LEU A 221 23.07 24.95 8.07
CA LEU A 221 21.72 25.29 7.66
C LEU A 221 21.37 24.62 6.32
N GLU A 222 22.27 24.64 5.33
CA GLU A 222 22.13 23.94 4.06
C GLU A 222 21.91 22.43 4.27
N PHE A 223 22.73 21.80 5.12
CA PHE A 223 22.56 20.38 5.48
C PHE A 223 21.23 20.13 6.20
N ARG A 224 20.85 20.95 7.19
CA ARG A 224 19.55 20.82 7.88
C ARG A 224 18.36 21.04 6.95
N THR A 225 18.54 21.74 5.85
CA THR A 225 17.51 22.02 4.84
C THR A 225 17.62 21.09 3.62
N ASN A 226 18.44 20.03 3.70
CA ASN A 226 18.71 19.07 2.63
C ASN A 226 19.23 19.70 1.31
N LYS A 227 19.75 20.93 1.34
CA LYS A 227 20.44 21.55 0.20
C LYS A 227 21.85 21.00 -0.03
N LEU A 228 22.38 20.33 0.98
CA LEU A 228 23.69 19.68 0.99
C LEU A 228 23.47 18.21 1.35
N SER A 229 24.05 17.30 0.58
CA SER A 229 23.94 15.87 0.85
C SER A 229 24.54 15.53 2.21
N THR A 230 24.19 14.36 2.75
CA THR A 230 24.80 13.92 4.01
C THR A 230 26.29 13.68 3.79
N SER A 231 26.70 13.06 2.69
CA SER A 231 28.13 12.90 2.40
C SER A 231 28.83 14.25 2.28
N GLU A 232 28.27 15.19 1.53
CA GLU A 232 28.86 16.52 1.31
C GLU A 232 29.06 17.29 2.61
N TYR A 233 28.05 17.31 3.50
CA TYR A 233 28.15 17.99 4.78
C TYR A 233 29.23 17.39 5.68
N TYR A 234 29.25 16.07 5.79
CA TYR A 234 30.23 15.42 6.66
C TYR A 234 31.65 15.47 6.07
N GLN A 235 31.81 15.48 4.75
CA GLN A 235 33.10 15.77 4.11
C GLN A 235 33.53 17.21 4.38
N TYR A 236 32.61 18.18 4.31
CA TYR A 236 32.87 19.56 4.71
C TYR A 236 33.35 19.65 6.16
N LEU A 237 32.65 19.02 7.12
CA LEU A 237 33.07 19.01 8.52
C LEU A 237 34.46 18.38 8.71
N LYS A 238 34.76 17.30 7.98
CA LYS A 238 36.06 16.65 8.03
C LYS A 238 37.17 17.58 7.50
N ASN A 239 36.94 18.26 6.38
CA ASN A 239 37.89 19.19 5.79
C ASN A 239 38.10 20.42 6.70
N LEU A 240 37.02 20.95 7.28
CA LEU A 240 37.07 22.08 8.20
C LEU A 240 37.83 21.73 9.48
N ALA A 241 37.63 20.52 10.02
CA ALA A 241 38.39 20.01 11.15
C ALA A 241 39.89 19.93 10.85
N ALA A 242 40.26 19.41 9.68
CA ALA A 242 41.65 19.34 9.26
C ALA A 242 42.29 20.73 9.11
N ASN A 243 41.58 21.69 8.51
CA ASN A 243 42.04 23.07 8.37
C ASN A 243 42.21 23.79 9.72
N ALA A 244 41.36 23.48 10.69
CA ALA A 244 41.43 24.00 12.05
C ALA A 244 42.50 23.29 12.93
N GLY A 245 43.30 22.38 12.37
CA GLY A 245 44.33 21.63 13.08
C GLY A 245 43.78 20.57 14.05
N ILE A 246 42.52 20.16 13.90
CA ILE A 246 41.89 19.12 14.72
C ILE A 246 42.26 17.75 14.15
N ILE A 247 42.81 16.88 15.00
CA ILE A 247 43.15 15.49 14.67
C ILE A 247 41.84 14.70 14.52
N PHE A 248 41.46 14.37 13.28
CA PHE A 248 40.20 13.71 12.99
C PHE A 248 40.19 12.23 13.45
N GLU A 249 41.36 11.65 13.67
CA GLU A 249 41.57 10.29 14.19
C GLU A 249 40.97 10.08 15.58
N ASP A 250 40.73 11.15 16.35
CA ASP A 250 40.02 11.11 17.63
C ASP A 250 38.51 10.85 17.47
N TYR A 251 37.98 10.99 16.26
CA TYR A 251 36.56 10.84 15.92
C TYR A 251 36.34 9.57 15.08
N LYS A 252 36.76 8.43 15.62
CA LYS A 252 36.79 7.14 14.89
C LYS A 252 35.40 6.69 14.43
N LYS A 253 34.38 6.84 15.28
CA LYS A 253 33.00 6.40 14.95
C LYS A 253 32.36 7.34 13.94
N LEU A 254 32.62 8.64 14.05
CA LEU A 254 32.24 9.63 13.06
C LEU A 254 32.90 9.30 11.72
N ALA A 255 34.21 9.06 11.66
CA ALA A 255 34.91 8.70 10.43
C ALA A 255 34.31 7.45 9.75
N GLN A 256 33.94 6.43 10.54
CA GLN A 256 33.24 5.24 10.05
C GLN A 256 31.87 5.59 9.45
N TYR A 257 31.11 6.47 10.11
CA TYR A 257 29.82 6.94 9.62
C TYR A 257 29.95 7.76 8.31
N ILE A 258 30.94 8.65 8.19
CA ILE A 258 31.20 9.41 6.96
C ILE A 258 31.46 8.43 5.80
N LYS A 259 32.31 7.43 6.04
CA LYS A 259 32.59 6.39 5.04
C LYS A 259 31.33 5.63 4.63
N TYR A 260 30.50 5.24 5.60
CA TYR A 260 29.24 4.55 5.33
C TYR A 260 28.29 5.38 4.46
N ILE A 261 28.04 6.63 4.82
CA ILE A 261 27.17 7.52 4.03
C ILE A 261 27.72 7.74 2.63
N SER A 262 29.03 7.94 2.48
CA SER A 262 29.63 8.14 1.16
C SER A 262 29.44 6.95 0.21
N ILE A 263 29.38 5.73 0.73
CA ILE A 263 29.12 4.51 -0.05
C ILE A 263 27.62 4.33 -0.26
N TYR A 264 26.80 4.69 0.72
CA TYR A 264 25.34 4.56 0.66
C TYR A 264 24.76 5.45 -0.45
N GLU A 265 25.25 6.69 -0.57
CA GLU A 265 24.83 7.63 -1.62
C GLU A 265 25.26 7.19 -3.04
N GLN A 266 26.16 6.21 -3.17
CA GLN A 266 26.57 5.63 -4.48
C GLN A 266 25.70 4.46 -4.92
N VAL A 267 24.75 4.01 -4.10
CA VAL A 267 23.90 2.86 -4.44
C VAL A 267 22.95 3.22 -5.57
N ASP A 268 23.02 2.46 -6.66
CA ASP A 268 22.02 2.46 -7.74
C ASP A 268 20.96 1.37 -7.46
N PRO A 269 19.73 1.71 -7.02
CA PRO A 269 18.71 0.73 -6.71
C PRO A 269 18.29 -0.10 -7.92
N GLU A 270 18.20 0.49 -9.11
CA GLU A 270 17.80 -0.21 -10.34
C GLU A 270 18.89 -1.20 -10.75
N GLY A 271 20.16 -0.75 -10.72
CA GLY A 271 21.34 -1.59 -10.92
C GLY A 271 21.39 -2.77 -9.94
N VAL A 272 21.06 -2.56 -8.67
CA VAL A 272 20.97 -3.63 -7.66
C VAL A 272 19.96 -4.71 -8.04
N PHE A 273 18.72 -4.34 -8.41
CA PHE A 273 17.70 -5.33 -8.78
C PHE A 273 18.05 -6.07 -10.07
N ASN A 274 18.61 -5.37 -11.07
CA ASN A 274 19.10 -6.00 -12.30
C ASN A 274 20.20 -7.03 -12.01
N GLU A 275 21.14 -6.71 -11.12
CA GLU A 275 22.19 -7.64 -10.71
C GLU A 275 21.67 -8.83 -9.90
N ILE A 276 20.61 -8.66 -9.10
CA ILE A 276 19.94 -9.78 -8.42
C ILE A 276 19.40 -10.77 -9.45
N ASP A 277 18.68 -10.30 -10.47
CA ASP A 277 18.12 -11.17 -11.52
C ASP A 277 19.21 -11.92 -12.30
N LEU A 278 20.33 -11.25 -12.61
CA LEU A 278 21.49 -11.86 -13.26
C LEU A 278 22.16 -12.91 -12.36
N LEU A 279 22.34 -12.60 -11.07
CA LEU A 279 22.93 -13.52 -10.10
C LEU A 279 22.05 -14.74 -9.88
N GLU A 280 20.73 -14.55 -9.74
CA GLU A 280 19.77 -15.64 -9.67
C GLU A 280 19.88 -16.55 -10.89
N THR A 281 19.99 -15.97 -12.10
CA THR A 281 20.16 -16.73 -13.34
C THR A 281 21.47 -17.54 -13.34
N GLU A 282 22.58 -16.97 -12.86
CA GLU A 282 23.85 -17.70 -12.74
C GLU A 282 23.76 -18.85 -11.72
N ILE A 283 23.12 -18.61 -10.57
CA ILE A 283 22.88 -19.63 -9.53
C ILE A 283 22.02 -20.77 -10.11
N LYS A 284 20.91 -20.44 -10.77
CA LYS A 284 20.01 -21.41 -11.40
C LYS A 284 20.74 -22.28 -12.42
N ASN A 285 21.60 -21.68 -13.25
CA ASN A 285 22.38 -22.40 -14.25
C ASN A 285 23.36 -23.42 -13.63
N LYS A 286 23.84 -23.18 -12.41
CA LYS A 286 24.70 -24.11 -11.66
C LYS A 286 23.92 -25.17 -10.89
N TYR A 287 22.76 -24.83 -10.31
CA TYR A 287 21.93 -25.77 -9.57
C TYR A 287 21.18 -26.73 -10.48
N PHE A 288 20.44 -26.21 -11.47
CA PHE A 288 19.60 -27.04 -12.31
C PHE A 288 20.41 -27.64 -13.46
N THR A 289 21.12 -28.74 -13.23
CA THR A 289 21.92 -29.38 -14.30
C THR A 289 21.08 -30.25 -15.24
N ASN A 290 19.89 -30.70 -14.80
CA ASN A 290 18.99 -31.50 -15.62
C ASN A 290 18.03 -30.62 -16.42
N LYS A 291 17.90 -30.90 -17.73
CA LYS A 291 16.92 -30.26 -18.64
C LYS A 291 15.49 -30.26 -18.08
N THR A 292 15.12 -31.32 -17.36
CA THR A 292 13.79 -31.43 -16.72
C THR A 292 13.62 -30.42 -15.60
N GLN A 293 14.62 -30.28 -14.71
CA GLN A 293 14.56 -29.35 -13.59
C GLN A 293 14.51 -27.90 -14.11
N LYS A 294 15.35 -27.57 -15.10
CA LYS A 294 15.31 -26.27 -15.80
C LYS A 294 13.92 -25.98 -16.34
N LYS A 295 13.31 -26.92 -17.06
CA LYS A 295 11.97 -26.72 -17.64
C LYS A 295 10.89 -26.52 -16.56
N ILE A 296 10.98 -27.19 -15.42
CA ILE A 296 10.05 -26.98 -14.29
C ILE A 296 10.23 -25.60 -13.67
N ASP A 297 11.47 -25.14 -13.48
CA ASP A 297 11.77 -23.79 -12.99
C ASP A 297 11.28 -22.71 -13.97
N ASP A 298 11.52 -22.89 -15.27
CA ASP A 298 11.04 -21.99 -16.32
C ASP A 298 9.51 -21.87 -16.33
N ILE A 299 8.80 -23.01 -16.28
CA ILE A 299 7.34 -23.03 -16.17
C ILE A 299 6.90 -22.31 -14.89
N SER A 300 7.57 -22.55 -13.76
CA SER A 300 7.23 -21.88 -12.50
C SER A 300 7.43 -20.37 -12.57
N CYS A 301 8.48 -19.91 -13.24
CA CYS A 301 8.77 -18.49 -13.43
C CYS A 301 7.71 -17.84 -14.32
N ASN A 302 7.42 -18.45 -15.46
CA ASN A 302 6.43 -17.93 -16.40
C ASN A 302 4.99 -18.01 -15.83
N LEU A 303 4.70 -19.01 -15.01
CA LEU A 303 3.43 -19.13 -14.28
C LEU A 303 3.25 -17.97 -13.29
N SER A 304 4.31 -17.57 -12.59
CA SER A 304 4.28 -16.38 -11.72
C SER A 304 4.00 -15.11 -12.53
N ILE A 305 4.62 -14.97 -13.71
CA ILE A 305 4.39 -13.85 -14.62
C ILE A 305 2.93 -13.81 -15.08
N LEU A 306 2.36 -14.93 -15.52
CA LEU A 306 0.93 -14.98 -15.90
C LEU A 306 0.00 -14.69 -14.72
N THR A 307 0.37 -15.13 -13.52
CA THR A 307 -0.39 -14.84 -12.31
C THR A 307 -0.40 -13.34 -12.05
N ASP A 308 0.75 -12.67 -12.10
CA ASP A 308 0.82 -11.20 -11.95
C ASP A 308 0.07 -10.49 -13.08
N PHE A 309 0.12 -11.03 -14.30
CA PHE A 309 -0.54 -10.47 -15.48
C PHE A 309 -2.07 -10.45 -15.33
N VAL A 310 -2.67 -11.60 -14.99
CA VAL A 310 -4.10 -11.75 -14.71
C VAL A 310 -4.54 -10.89 -13.51
N ASN A 311 -3.65 -10.69 -12.54
CA ASN A 311 -3.91 -9.85 -11.37
C ASN A 311 -3.73 -8.35 -11.63
N LEU A 312 -3.32 -7.94 -12.82
CA LEU A 312 -2.98 -6.55 -13.15
C LEU A 312 -1.86 -5.97 -12.25
N LYS A 313 -0.92 -6.82 -11.84
CA LYS A 313 0.22 -6.50 -10.95
C LYS A 313 1.57 -6.74 -11.63
N LEU A 314 1.59 -6.87 -12.96
CA LEU A 314 2.79 -7.22 -13.71
C LEU A 314 3.72 -6.02 -13.84
N LEU A 315 4.93 -6.16 -13.30
CA LEU A 315 5.94 -5.11 -13.38
C LEU A 315 6.46 -4.94 -14.82
N PRO A 316 6.94 -3.74 -15.22
CA PRO A 316 7.41 -3.46 -16.58
C PRO A 316 8.46 -4.46 -17.11
N HIS A 317 9.47 -4.81 -16.30
CA HIS A 317 10.50 -5.79 -16.71
C HIS A 317 9.93 -7.20 -16.92
N LYS A 318 8.91 -7.60 -16.15
CA LYS A 318 8.21 -8.88 -16.35
C LYS A 318 7.34 -8.85 -17.61
N TYR A 319 6.74 -7.70 -17.93
CA TYR A 319 6.02 -7.50 -19.18
C TYR A 319 6.94 -7.56 -20.41
N ALA A 320 8.14 -6.96 -20.32
CA ALA A 320 9.18 -7.10 -21.34
C ALA A 320 9.60 -8.57 -21.54
N ARG A 321 9.79 -9.33 -20.45
CA ARG A 321 10.07 -10.77 -20.54
C ARG A 321 8.94 -11.54 -21.22
N TYR A 322 7.69 -11.25 -20.89
CA TYR A 322 6.53 -11.87 -21.53
C TYR A 322 6.49 -11.59 -23.03
N THR A 323 6.59 -10.32 -23.42
CA THR A 323 6.51 -9.88 -24.82
C THR A 323 7.66 -10.42 -25.67
N ASN A 324 8.87 -10.50 -25.12
CA ASN A 324 10.04 -11.05 -25.82
C ASN A 324 10.03 -12.60 -25.95
N ASN A 325 9.27 -13.30 -25.11
CA ASN A 325 9.27 -14.77 -25.04
C ASN A 325 7.87 -15.37 -25.11
N LYS A 326 6.94 -14.78 -25.89
CA LYS A 326 5.53 -15.21 -25.93
C LYS A 326 5.33 -16.71 -26.16
N SER A 327 6.17 -17.34 -26.97
CA SER A 327 6.12 -18.79 -27.24
C SER A 327 6.29 -19.65 -25.99
N ASP A 328 6.97 -19.12 -24.96
CA ASP A 328 7.23 -19.83 -23.71
C ASP A 328 6.03 -19.81 -22.75
N PHE A 329 4.97 -19.07 -23.08
CA PHE A 329 3.75 -18.90 -22.30
C PHE A 329 2.59 -19.81 -22.75
N SER A 330 2.89 -20.89 -23.47
CA SER A 330 1.88 -21.89 -23.87
C SER A 330 1.45 -22.77 -22.69
N ILE A 331 0.26 -22.49 -22.14
CA ILE A 331 -0.34 -23.28 -21.06
C ILE A 331 -0.52 -24.75 -21.47
N GLU A 332 -0.96 -25.00 -22.71
CA GLU A 332 -1.08 -26.36 -23.26
C GLU A 332 0.25 -27.12 -23.23
N SER A 333 1.34 -26.48 -23.69
CA SER A 333 2.69 -27.05 -23.65
C SER A 333 3.11 -27.38 -22.22
N TRP A 334 2.84 -26.47 -21.28
CA TRP A 334 3.15 -26.69 -19.86
C TRP A 334 2.38 -27.88 -19.29
N ILE A 335 1.08 -27.97 -19.56
CA ILE A 335 0.24 -29.08 -19.05
C ILE A 335 0.65 -30.41 -19.65
N SER A 336 0.95 -30.45 -20.96
CA SER A 336 1.45 -31.66 -21.62
C SER A 336 2.73 -32.16 -20.96
N PHE A 337 3.69 -31.26 -20.73
CA PHE A 337 4.93 -31.57 -20.03
C PHE A 337 4.69 -32.03 -18.58
N ILE A 338 3.88 -31.29 -17.81
CA ILE A 338 3.56 -31.64 -16.41
C ILE A 338 2.88 -33.02 -16.34
N ASN A 339 1.91 -33.29 -17.21
CA ASN A 339 1.16 -34.55 -17.22
C ASN A 339 2.01 -35.76 -17.58
N GLN A 340 3.03 -35.60 -18.42
CA GLN A 340 4.01 -36.65 -18.70
C GLN A 340 4.69 -37.11 -17.41
N TRP A 341 5.10 -36.17 -16.55
CA TRP A 341 5.75 -36.47 -15.29
C TRP A 341 4.78 -36.92 -14.19
N LEU A 342 3.59 -36.32 -14.08
CA LEU A 342 2.57 -36.76 -13.13
C LEU A 342 2.19 -38.23 -13.35
N LYS A 343 2.02 -38.65 -14.62
CA LYS A 343 1.74 -40.04 -14.98
C LYS A 343 2.84 -40.99 -14.50
N ARG A 344 4.12 -40.62 -14.65
CA ARG A 344 5.26 -41.43 -14.22
C ARG A 344 5.28 -41.68 -12.71
N TYR A 345 4.73 -40.76 -11.93
CA TYR A 345 4.67 -40.84 -10.46
C TYR A 345 3.31 -41.29 -9.92
N GLY A 346 2.40 -41.77 -10.77
CA GLY A 346 1.08 -42.24 -10.35
C GLY A 346 0.15 -41.13 -9.82
N ASN A 347 0.41 -39.86 -10.16
CA ASN A 347 -0.41 -38.74 -9.72
C ASN A 347 -1.54 -38.45 -10.73
N GLU A 348 -2.64 -37.89 -10.22
CA GLU A 348 -3.75 -37.43 -11.06
C GLU A 348 -3.29 -36.32 -12.01
N LYS A 349 -3.60 -36.52 -13.30
CA LYS A 349 -3.32 -35.58 -14.39
C LYS A 349 -4.10 -34.27 -14.22
N LEU A 350 -3.49 -33.18 -14.64
CA LEU A 350 -4.21 -31.94 -14.93
C LEU A 350 -5.10 -32.13 -16.15
N LYS A 351 -6.35 -31.71 -16.03
CA LYS A 351 -7.21 -31.58 -17.21
C LYS A 351 -6.73 -30.36 -18.01
N ILE A 352 -6.51 -30.57 -19.30
CA ILE A 352 -6.46 -29.45 -20.25
C ILE A 352 -7.89 -28.95 -20.31
N ILE A 353 -8.15 -27.89 -19.57
CA ILE A 353 -9.34 -27.10 -19.75
C ILE A 353 -8.92 -26.08 -20.81
N ASN A 354 -9.67 -25.92 -21.89
CA ASN A 354 -9.52 -24.75 -22.75
C ASN A 354 -9.81 -23.54 -21.87
N THR A 355 -8.78 -23.03 -21.22
CA THR A 355 -9.00 -22.01 -20.22
C THR A 355 -9.32 -20.69 -20.88
N PRO A 356 -10.15 -19.86 -20.23
CA PRO A 356 -10.38 -18.51 -20.70
C PRO A 356 -9.07 -17.75 -20.93
N ILE A 357 -7.98 -18.09 -20.22
CA ILE A 357 -6.74 -17.31 -20.22
C ILE A 357 -6.13 -17.20 -21.62
N ASP A 358 -5.88 -18.31 -22.33
CA ASP A 358 -5.19 -18.28 -23.63
C ASP A 358 -5.96 -17.43 -24.65
N ASN A 359 -7.30 -17.53 -24.64
CA ASN A 359 -8.20 -16.74 -25.51
C ASN A 359 -8.46 -15.32 -25.00
N LYS A 360 -7.90 -14.93 -23.85
CA LYS A 360 -8.04 -13.60 -23.23
C LYS A 360 -6.69 -12.91 -23.00
N LEU A 361 -5.56 -13.56 -23.34
CA LEU A 361 -4.22 -12.97 -23.29
C LEU A 361 -4.17 -11.66 -24.07
N GLU A 362 -4.81 -11.59 -25.24
CA GLU A 362 -4.90 -10.36 -26.04
C GLU A 362 -5.52 -9.19 -25.26
N LYS A 363 -6.51 -9.45 -24.40
CA LYS A 363 -7.12 -8.40 -23.55
C LYS A 363 -6.16 -7.91 -22.47
N LEU A 364 -5.41 -8.83 -21.87
CA LEU A 364 -4.35 -8.50 -20.92
C LEU A 364 -3.24 -7.69 -21.61
N GLU A 365 -2.79 -8.12 -22.79
CA GLU A 365 -1.82 -7.38 -23.59
C GLU A 365 -2.31 -5.98 -23.94
N ARG A 366 -3.55 -5.86 -24.42
CA ARG A 366 -4.15 -4.57 -24.74
C ARG A 366 -4.26 -3.67 -23.52
N PHE A 367 -4.60 -4.22 -22.34
CA PHE A 367 -4.66 -3.44 -21.09
C PHE A 367 -3.33 -2.75 -20.81
N TYR A 368 -2.22 -3.48 -20.83
CA TYR A 368 -0.89 -2.90 -20.55
C TYR A 368 -0.39 -1.99 -21.66
N LYS A 369 -0.72 -2.30 -22.92
CA LYS A 369 -0.44 -1.41 -24.04
C LYS A 369 -1.15 -0.06 -23.87
N ILE A 370 -2.42 -0.05 -23.49
CA ILE A 370 -3.15 1.19 -23.23
C ILE A 370 -2.57 1.95 -22.04
N VAL A 371 -2.13 1.26 -20.98
CA VAL A 371 -1.46 1.93 -19.86
C VAL A 371 -0.21 2.69 -20.34
N ALA A 372 0.63 2.06 -21.18
CA ALA A 372 1.77 2.75 -21.78
C ALA A 372 1.36 3.89 -22.73
N GLU A 373 0.28 3.72 -23.51
CA GLU A 373 -0.27 4.80 -24.36
C GLU A 373 -0.80 5.97 -23.51
N ARG A 374 -1.39 5.70 -22.33
CA ARG A 374 -1.85 6.71 -21.37
C ARG A 374 -0.68 7.53 -20.82
N ASP A 375 0.43 6.88 -20.49
CA ASP A 375 1.64 7.58 -20.00
C ASP A 375 2.16 8.62 -21.01
N ILE A 376 2.18 8.28 -22.30
CA ILE A 376 2.54 9.23 -23.37
C ILE A 376 1.58 10.42 -23.33
N GLY A 377 0.27 10.14 -23.28
CA GLY A 377 -0.76 11.17 -23.17
C GLY A 377 -0.63 12.03 -21.91
N PHE A 378 -0.22 11.46 -20.78
CA PHE A 378 0.03 12.19 -19.55
C PHE A 378 1.15 13.21 -19.73
N VAL A 379 2.28 12.81 -20.30
CA VAL A 379 3.41 13.71 -20.51
C VAL A 379 3.06 14.82 -21.50
N ASP A 380 2.43 14.49 -22.62
CA ASP A 380 2.06 15.48 -23.63
C ASP A 380 1.03 16.50 -23.09
N ASN A 381 0.03 16.03 -22.34
CA ASN A 381 -0.95 16.91 -21.70
C ASN A 381 -0.33 17.73 -20.56
N ALA A 382 0.58 17.14 -19.78
CA ALA A 382 1.27 17.84 -18.70
C ALA A 382 2.07 19.04 -19.23
N LEU A 383 2.89 18.82 -20.26
CA LEU A 383 3.67 19.87 -20.90
C LEU A 383 2.77 20.96 -21.48
N LYS A 384 1.72 20.56 -22.21
CA LYS A 384 0.74 21.50 -22.75
C LYS A 384 0.10 22.35 -21.65
N THR A 385 -0.29 21.76 -20.52
CA THR A 385 -0.89 22.50 -19.40
C THR A 385 0.12 23.44 -18.75
N MET A 386 1.39 23.03 -18.62
CA MET A 386 2.47 23.91 -18.13
C MET A 386 2.65 25.13 -19.04
N ASP A 387 2.69 24.93 -20.35
CA ASP A 387 2.80 26.02 -21.34
C ASP A 387 1.60 26.96 -21.28
N GLU A 388 0.38 26.42 -21.25
CA GLU A 388 -0.87 27.21 -21.19
C GLU A 388 -1.02 28.00 -19.88
N SER A 389 -0.45 27.49 -18.78
CA SER A 389 -0.51 28.14 -17.47
C SER A 389 0.72 29.01 -17.16
N ASN A 390 1.74 29.00 -18.03
CA ASN A 390 3.01 29.69 -17.87
C ASN A 390 3.72 29.31 -16.55
N GLU A 391 3.76 28.00 -16.25
CA GLU A 391 4.37 27.43 -15.05
C GLU A 391 5.59 26.57 -15.42
N ASP A 392 6.78 26.94 -14.96
CA ASP A 392 8.03 26.21 -15.25
C ASP A 392 8.16 24.90 -14.45
N ILE A 393 7.42 24.78 -13.35
CA ILE A 393 7.43 23.63 -12.44
C ILE A 393 6.00 23.18 -12.17
N ALA A 394 5.73 21.89 -12.39
CA ALA A 394 4.44 21.29 -12.09
C ALA A 394 4.59 20.09 -11.17
N ILE A 395 3.59 19.87 -10.32
CA ILE A 395 3.46 18.63 -9.56
C ILE A 395 2.62 17.67 -10.40
N LEU A 396 3.10 16.44 -10.58
CA LEU A 396 2.39 15.37 -11.28
C LEU A 396 2.07 14.24 -10.31
N ILE A 397 0.80 13.87 -10.17
CA ILE A 397 0.35 12.79 -9.31
C ILE A 397 -0.20 11.64 -10.15
N THR A 398 0.45 10.48 -10.08
CA THR A 398 -0.01 9.25 -10.77
C THR A 398 0.17 8.02 -9.88
N GLY A 399 -0.54 6.94 -10.17
CA GLY A 399 -0.29 5.66 -9.54
C GLY A 399 1.17 5.20 -9.72
N GLY A 400 1.71 4.49 -8.72
CA GLY A 400 3.11 4.04 -8.72
C GLY A 400 3.50 3.17 -9.91
N PHE A 401 2.53 2.51 -10.55
CA PHE A 401 2.72 1.70 -11.75
C PHE A 401 3.31 2.48 -12.94
N HIS A 402 2.91 3.74 -13.11
CA HIS A 402 3.31 4.57 -14.24
C HIS A 402 4.75 5.11 -14.11
N THR A 403 5.30 5.11 -12.89
CA THR A 403 6.59 5.75 -12.57
C THR A 403 7.72 5.33 -13.51
N THR A 404 7.88 4.04 -13.76
CA THR A 404 9.00 3.54 -14.57
C THR A 404 8.95 4.07 -16.00
N ASN A 405 7.76 4.05 -16.62
CA ASN A 405 7.60 4.51 -17.98
C ASN A 405 7.62 6.05 -18.07
N LEU A 406 6.97 6.75 -17.13
CA LEU A 406 7.00 8.21 -17.06
C LEU A 406 8.43 8.75 -16.89
N THR A 407 9.23 8.16 -16.00
CA THR A 407 10.62 8.57 -15.81
C THR A 407 11.48 8.32 -17.05
N HIS A 408 11.22 7.26 -17.81
CA HIS A 408 11.84 7.05 -19.13
C HIS A 408 11.44 8.15 -20.12
N LEU A 409 10.14 8.43 -20.24
CA LEU A 409 9.62 9.48 -21.13
C LEU A 409 10.16 10.87 -20.76
N PHE A 410 10.33 11.17 -19.48
CA PHE A 410 10.94 12.41 -19.02
C PHE A 410 12.39 12.52 -19.49
N LYS A 411 13.19 11.46 -19.36
CA LYS A 411 14.58 11.44 -19.85
C LYS A 411 14.64 11.60 -21.37
N GLU A 412 13.82 10.86 -22.11
CA GLU A 412 13.78 10.93 -23.58
C GLU A 412 13.44 12.35 -24.07
N LYS A 413 12.52 13.02 -23.39
CA LYS A 413 12.11 14.41 -23.69
C LYS A 413 12.98 15.47 -22.99
N GLN A 414 14.08 15.07 -22.31
CA GLN A 414 15.00 15.96 -21.58
C GLN A 414 14.30 16.85 -20.54
N ILE A 415 13.29 16.31 -19.85
CA ILE A 415 12.55 16.98 -18.78
C ILE A 415 13.22 16.67 -17.45
N SER A 416 13.66 17.70 -16.72
CA SER A 416 14.13 17.54 -15.34
C SER A 416 12.97 17.07 -14.44
N TYR A 417 13.21 16.04 -13.61
CA TYR A 417 12.18 15.49 -12.74
C TYR A 417 12.72 15.00 -11.38
N ILE A 418 11.82 14.96 -10.38
CA ILE A 418 12.04 14.31 -9.08
C ILE A 418 10.89 13.34 -8.84
N VAL A 419 11.16 12.16 -8.27
CA VAL A 419 10.12 11.22 -7.84
C VAL A 419 10.01 11.19 -6.33
N ILE A 420 8.80 11.39 -5.82
CA ILE A 420 8.46 11.36 -4.39
C ILE A 420 7.39 10.29 -4.16
N ALA A 421 7.59 9.39 -3.20
CA ALA A 421 6.62 8.34 -2.88
C ALA A 421 6.15 8.49 -1.43
N PRO A 422 4.86 8.71 -1.14
CA PRO A 422 4.37 8.87 0.22
C PRO A 422 4.70 7.66 1.11
N LYS A 423 5.09 7.91 2.36
CA LYS A 423 5.44 6.88 3.33
C LYS A 423 4.18 6.14 3.75
N VAL A 424 4.27 4.82 3.83
CA VAL A 424 3.18 3.93 4.26
C VAL A 424 3.69 3.04 5.38
N ASN A 425 3.03 3.03 6.54
CA ASN A 425 3.42 2.15 7.64
C ASN A 425 2.67 0.80 7.62
N ALA A 426 1.49 0.76 6.97
CA ALA A 426 0.71 -0.46 6.76
C ALA A 426 0.21 -0.57 5.31
N CYS A 427 0.68 -1.58 4.59
CA CYS A 427 0.18 -1.95 3.26
C CYS A 427 -0.97 -2.95 3.40
N ASN A 428 -2.22 -2.46 3.40
CA ASN A 428 -3.41 -3.29 3.21
C ASN A 428 -4.23 -2.76 2.03
N PRO A 429 -3.76 -2.91 0.78
CA PRO A 429 -4.61 -2.63 -0.37
C PRO A 429 -5.77 -3.63 -0.40
N ASP A 430 -7.00 -3.16 -0.18
CA ASP A 430 -8.20 -3.96 -0.40
C ASP A 430 -8.60 -3.85 -1.88
N ASP A 431 -8.22 -4.85 -2.68
CA ASP A 431 -8.53 -4.92 -4.11
C ASP A 431 -10.06 -4.85 -4.37
N ASN A 432 -10.90 -5.28 -3.42
CA ASN A 432 -12.36 -5.17 -3.54
C ASN A 432 -12.84 -3.73 -3.34
N LEU A 433 -12.19 -2.99 -2.44
CA LEU A 433 -12.47 -1.57 -2.25
C LEU A 433 -12.11 -0.77 -3.50
N TYR A 434 -10.97 -1.07 -4.13
CA TYR A 434 -10.55 -0.43 -5.39
C TYR A 434 -11.57 -0.62 -6.51
N SER A 435 -11.98 -1.87 -6.77
CA SER A 435 -13.01 -2.17 -7.77
C SER A 435 -14.32 -1.45 -7.45
N SER A 436 -14.73 -1.40 -6.19
CA SER A 436 -15.98 -0.76 -5.75
C SER A 436 -15.94 0.76 -5.94
N VAL A 437 -14.83 1.42 -5.58
CA VAL A 437 -14.64 2.87 -5.78
C VAL A 437 -14.59 3.21 -7.27
N LEU A 438 -13.87 2.40 -8.07
CA LEU A 438 -13.80 2.59 -9.51
C LEU A 438 -15.18 2.44 -10.16
N LYS A 439 -15.96 1.42 -9.76
CA LYS A 439 -17.36 1.25 -10.19
C LYS A 439 -18.20 2.47 -9.82
N LEU A 440 -18.15 2.90 -8.55
CA LEU A 440 -18.93 4.04 -8.06
C LEU A 440 -18.61 5.34 -8.82
N LYS A 441 -17.34 5.63 -9.07
CA LYS A 441 -16.90 6.81 -9.83
C LYS A 441 -17.27 6.73 -11.32
N ASN A 442 -17.27 5.52 -11.90
CA ASN A 442 -17.63 5.30 -13.30
C ASN A 442 -19.15 5.16 -13.57
N LEU A 443 -20.00 5.08 -12.54
CA LEU A 443 -21.46 5.05 -12.72
C LEU A 443 -21.98 6.30 -13.47
N SER A 444 -21.28 7.42 -13.37
CA SER A 444 -21.42 8.54 -14.31
C SER A 444 -20.52 8.26 -15.52
N GLN A 445 -21.06 7.60 -16.56
CA GLN A 445 -20.40 7.14 -17.79
C GLN A 445 -19.59 8.21 -18.58
N LEU A 446 -19.46 9.43 -18.08
CA LEU A 446 -19.00 10.62 -18.78
C LEU A 446 -17.75 11.27 -18.17
N ARG A 447 -17.13 10.72 -17.12
CA ARG A 447 -16.02 11.44 -16.45
C ARG A 447 -14.84 10.54 -16.07
N PRO A 448 -13.60 11.05 -16.24
CA PRO A 448 -12.42 10.46 -15.64
C PRO A 448 -12.58 10.32 -14.10
N ARG A 449 -11.82 9.40 -13.48
CA ARG A 449 -11.72 9.10 -12.03
C ARG A 449 -11.75 10.29 -11.04
N ALA A 450 -11.43 11.52 -11.44
CA ALA A 450 -11.49 12.70 -10.57
C ALA A 450 -12.90 12.89 -9.96
N THR A 451 -12.97 13.38 -8.72
CA THR A 451 -14.22 13.48 -7.97
C THR A 451 -15.18 14.53 -8.55
N LYS A 452 -14.66 15.60 -9.16
CA LYS A 452 -15.47 16.71 -9.67
C LYS A 452 -16.53 16.26 -10.69
N GLY A 453 -17.79 16.46 -10.31
CA GLY A 453 -18.97 16.10 -11.10
C GLY A 453 -19.26 14.61 -11.24
N THR A 454 -18.68 13.79 -10.36
CA THR A 454 -19.15 12.43 -10.08
C THR A 454 -20.24 12.44 -9.00
N ILE A 455 -20.85 11.28 -8.74
CA ILE A 455 -21.79 11.10 -7.61
C ILE A 455 -21.13 11.40 -6.26
N VAL A 456 -19.81 11.23 -6.13
CA VAL A 456 -19.06 11.52 -4.90
C VAL A 456 -19.08 13.01 -4.59
N ALA A 457 -18.88 13.89 -5.59
CA ALA A 457 -18.97 15.33 -5.38
C ALA A 457 -20.39 15.77 -4.96
N GLN A 458 -21.43 15.15 -5.53
CA GLN A 458 -22.82 15.42 -5.16
C GLN A 458 -23.12 15.00 -3.72
N LEU A 459 -22.58 13.85 -3.30
CA LEU A 459 -22.70 13.36 -1.93
C LEU A 459 -22.00 14.31 -0.93
N ILE A 460 -20.79 14.77 -1.26
CA ILE A 460 -20.05 15.76 -0.47
C ILE A 460 -20.85 17.07 -0.36
N GLU A 461 -21.38 17.58 -1.48
CA GLU A 461 -22.18 18.82 -1.49
C GLU A 461 -23.46 18.68 -0.64
N GLY A 462 -24.13 17.53 -0.72
CA GLY A 462 -25.32 17.24 0.07
C GLY A 462 -25.06 17.28 1.57
N GLU A 463 -23.98 16.63 2.04
CA GLU A 463 -23.56 16.66 3.44
C GLU A 463 -23.10 18.05 3.88
N LEU A 464 -22.33 18.75 3.03
CA LEU A 464 -21.89 20.13 3.30
C LEU A 464 -23.07 21.09 3.40
N ALA A 465 -24.13 20.89 2.62
CA ALA A 465 -25.36 21.67 2.69
C ALA A 465 -26.26 21.31 3.89
N GLY A 466 -25.91 20.30 4.69
CA GLY A 466 -26.73 19.84 5.82
C GLY A 466 -27.98 19.07 5.42
N LYS A 467 -28.04 18.55 4.19
CA LYS A 467 -29.13 17.69 3.72
C LYS A 467 -28.89 16.26 4.20
N ALA A 468 -29.93 15.58 4.68
CA ALA A 468 -29.82 14.16 5.03
C ALA A 468 -29.52 13.34 3.75
N THR A 469 -28.33 12.77 3.65
CA THR A 469 -27.86 11.92 2.53
C THR A 469 -28.45 10.50 2.55
N SER A 470 -29.58 10.29 3.24
CA SER A 470 -30.17 8.97 3.52
C SER A 470 -30.67 8.21 2.29
N ILE A 471 -30.87 8.89 1.15
CA ILE A 471 -31.41 8.26 -0.06
C ILE A 471 -30.28 7.70 -0.96
N ILE A 472 -29.12 8.37 -1.05
CA ILE A 472 -28.04 7.98 -1.98
C ILE A 472 -27.05 6.99 -1.33
N GLU A 473 -26.78 7.12 -0.02
CA GLU A 473 -25.93 6.16 0.70
C GLU A 473 -26.55 4.75 0.74
N HIS A 474 -27.89 4.61 0.73
CA HIS A 474 -28.55 3.30 0.81
C HIS A 474 -28.63 2.52 -0.50
N GLN A 475 -28.64 3.20 -1.66
CA GLN A 475 -28.70 2.56 -2.99
C GLN A 475 -27.32 2.35 -3.62
N SER A 476 -26.33 3.21 -3.34
CA SER A 476 -25.03 3.19 -4.04
C SER A 476 -23.93 2.41 -3.30
N LEU A 477 -24.04 2.23 -1.98
CA LEU A 477 -23.07 1.50 -1.15
C LEU A 477 -23.49 0.06 -0.82
N ARG A 478 -24.67 -0.38 -1.29
CA ARG A 478 -25.08 -1.79 -1.26
C ARG A 478 -24.76 -2.44 -2.62
N ILE A 479 -23.49 -2.75 -2.86
CA ILE A 479 -23.15 -3.86 -3.77
C ILE A 479 -22.89 -5.08 -2.88
N PRO A 480 -23.92 -5.86 -2.50
CA PRO A 480 -23.67 -7.25 -2.13
C PRO A 480 -23.43 -8.04 -3.42
N LEU A 481 -22.35 -8.80 -3.45
CA LEU A 481 -22.15 -9.91 -4.38
C LEU A 481 -23.41 -10.79 -4.38
N LYS A 482 -24.28 -10.64 -5.38
CA LYS A 482 -25.33 -11.63 -5.67
C LYS A 482 -24.94 -12.38 -6.92
N SER A 483 -24.68 -13.67 -6.75
CA SER A 483 -24.61 -14.67 -7.80
C SER A 483 -25.89 -14.65 -8.65
N GLU A 484 -25.70 -14.50 -9.95
CA GLU A 484 -26.52 -14.70 -11.18
C GLU A 484 -28.00 -15.17 -11.20
N HIS A 485 -28.78 -15.19 -10.12
CA HIS A 485 -30.19 -15.64 -10.19
C HIS A 485 -31.28 -14.66 -9.71
N SER A 486 -30.96 -13.38 -9.42
CA SER A 486 -31.97 -12.45 -8.87
C SER A 486 -32.44 -11.31 -9.79
N VAL A 487 -31.94 -11.18 -11.02
CA VAL A 487 -32.29 -10.03 -11.89
C VAL A 487 -33.73 -10.13 -12.45
N VAL A 488 -34.30 -11.33 -12.54
CA VAL A 488 -35.68 -11.52 -13.03
C VAL A 488 -36.73 -11.17 -11.96
N ALA A 489 -36.44 -11.44 -10.67
CA ALA A 489 -37.39 -11.25 -9.57
C ALA A 489 -37.61 -9.78 -9.15
N GLU A 490 -36.64 -8.89 -9.39
CA GLU A 490 -36.80 -7.46 -9.06
C GLU A 490 -37.72 -6.73 -10.05
N SER A 491 -37.83 -7.20 -11.30
CA SER A 491 -38.77 -6.61 -12.27
C SER A 491 -40.24 -6.94 -11.96
N GLU A 492 -40.53 -8.14 -11.45
CA GLU A 492 -41.88 -8.56 -11.02
C GLU A 492 -42.31 -7.91 -9.70
N ALA A 493 -41.37 -7.67 -8.77
CA ALA A 493 -41.66 -7.00 -7.51
C ALA A 493 -42.02 -5.51 -7.70
N VAL A 494 -41.41 -4.84 -8.70
CA VAL A 494 -41.71 -3.44 -9.02
C VAL A 494 -43.05 -3.29 -9.73
N SER A 495 -43.49 -4.28 -10.52
CA SER A 495 -44.84 -4.24 -11.13
C SER A 495 -45.95 -4.47 -10.09
N GLN A 496 -45.73 -5.33 -9.10
CA GLN A 496 -46.69 -5.60 -8.01
C GLN A 496 -46.84 -4.45 -7.01
N LEU A 497 -45.80 -3.62 -6.82
CA LEU A 497 -45.87 -2.41 -6.00
C LEU A 497 -46.79 -1.34 -6.60
N ASN A 498 -46.79 -1.19 -7.94
CA ASN A 498 -47.65 -0.23 -8.62
C ASN A 498 -49.14 -0.65 -8.62
N GLU A 499 -49.44 -1.96 -8.59
CA GLU A 499 -50.83 -2.45 -8.49
C GLU A 499 -51.42 -2.36 -7.07
N THR A 500 -50.59 -2.45 -6.02
CA THR A 500 -51.07 -2.43 -4.63
C THR A 500 -51.28 -1.01 -4.09
N GLU A 501 -50.56 0.00 -4.58
CA GLU A 501 -50.81 1.41 -4.22
C GLU A 501 -52.13 1.96 -4.79
N SER A 502 -52.66 1.35 -5.86
CA SER A 502 -53.95 1.70 -6.45
C SER A 502 -55.17 1.32 -5.58
N LYS A 503 -55.05 0.36 -4.65
CA LYS A 503 -56.22 -0.27 -3.99
C LYS A 503 -56.38 -0.06 -2.48
N ALA A 504 -55.52 0.72 -1.81
CA ALA A 504 -55.64 0.92 -0.35
C ALA A 504 -55.61 2.39 0.07
N GLN A 505 -56.78 3.03 0.13
CA GLN A 505 -56.99 4.29 0.86
C GLN A 505 -56.90 4.04 2.38
N LEU A 506 -55.70 4.15 2.94
CA LEU A 506 -55.47 4.19 4.39
C LEU A 506 -55.04 5.59 4.83
N THR A 507 -55.75 6.14 5.82
CA THR A 507 -55.50 7.48 6.39
C THR A 507 -54.21 7.56 7.20
N THR A 508 -53.61 8.76 7.20
CA THR A 508 -52.25 9.12 7.64
C THR A 508 -51.82 8.59 9.03
N PRO A 509 -52.67 8.52 10.07
CA PRO A 509 -52.26 8.01 11.38
C PRO A 509 -51.98 6.50 11.40
N LYS A 510 -52.72 5.70 10.61
CA LYS A 510 -52.54 4.24 10.55
C LYS A 510 -51.29 3.86 9.75
N LYS A 511 -50.91 4.65 8.75
CA LYS A 511 -49.64 4.49 8.01
C LYS A 511 -48.42 4.71 8.92
N ILE A 512 -48.43 5.75 9.75
CA ILE A 512 -47.34 6.04 10.69
C ILE A 512 -47.20 4.92 11.72
N PHE A 513 -48.31 4.41 12.26
CA PHE A 513 -48.29 3.32 13.23
C PHE A 513 -47.78 1.98 12.63
N PHE A 514 -48.16 1.67 11.39
CA PHE A 514 -47.73 0.46 10.71
C PHE A 514 -46.24 0.50 10.33
N ILE A 515 -45.75 1.66 9.89
CA ILE A 515 -44.33 1.91 9.58
C ILE A 515 -43.50 1.86 10.86
N ALA A 516 -43.93 2.55 11.93
CA ALA A 516 -43.23 2.54 13.22
C ALA A 516 -43.11 1.12 13.79
N ARG A 517 -44.17 0.30 13.71
CA ARG A 517 -44.15 -1.09 14.18
C ARG A 517 -43.22 -1.98 13.35
N ARG A 518 -43.12 -1.75 12.03
CA ARG A 518 -42.16 -2.46 11.16
C ARG A 518 -40.72 -2.03 11.42
N VAL A 519 -40.47 -0.74 11.59
CA VAL A 519 -39.14 -0.20 11.95
C VAL A 519 -38.69 -0.73 13.31
N LEU A 520 -39.57 -0.77 14.31
CA LEU A 520 -39.25 -1.33 15.63
C LEU A 520 -38.93 -2.84 15.56
N LYS A 521 -39.70 -3.61 14.77
CA LYS A 521 -39.46 -5.05 14.61
C LYS A 521 -38.14 -5.33 13.90
N THR A 522 -37.79 -4.51 12.91
CA THR A 522 -36.53 -4.63 12.17
C THR A 522 -35.36 -4.19 13.07
N ALA A 523 -35.50 -3.10 13.83
CA ALA A 523 -34.51 -2.65 14.80
C ALA A 523 -34.25 -3.70 15.90
N CYS A 524 -35.30 -4.36 16.44
CA CYS A 524 -35.13 -5.45 17.40
C CYS A 524 -34.40 -6.67 16.80
N GLN A 525 -34.65 -6.99 15.52
CA GLN A 525 -33.94 -8.07 14.83
C GLN A 525 -32.46 -7.72 14.59
N TRP A 526 -32.16 -6.48 14.21
CA TRP A 526 -30.79 -5.99 14.04
C TRP A 526 -30.03 -5.91 15.37
N PHE A 527 -30.70 -5.54 16.46
CA PHE A 527 -30.11 -5.51 17.79
C PHE A 527 -29.80 -6.91 18.31
N ALA A 528 -30.68 -7.89 18.04
CA ALA A 528 -30.42 -9.30 18.33
C ALA A 528 -29.20 -9.83 17.55
N VAL A 529 -29.06 -9.48 16.27
CA VAL A 529 -27.89 -9.84 15.46
C VAL A 529 -26.61 -9.19 15.97
N CYS A 530 -26.65 -7.92 16.40
CA CYS A 530 -25.49 -7.24 16.99
C CYS A 530 -25.07 -7.89 18.31
N LEU A 531 -26.02 -8.27 19.16
CA LEU A 531 -25.72 -8.95 20.43
C LEU A 531 -25.17 -10.37 20.23
N ILE A 532 -25.67 -11.11 19.24
CA ILE A 532 -25.11 -12.41 18.84
C ILE A 532 -23.69 -12.22 18.30
N SER A 533 -23.45 -11.16 17.52
CA SER A 533 -22.13 -10.84 16.98
C SER A 533 -21.13 -10.48 18.08
N ILE A 534 -21.54 -9.67 19.07
CA ILE A 534 -20.71 -9.33 20.24
C ILE A 534 -20.42 -10.57 21.09
N TYR A 535 -21.39 -11.47 21.27
CA TYR A 535 -21.20 -12.74 21.96
C TYR A 535 -20.19 -13.64 21.22
N LEU A 536 -20.32 -13.77 19.89
CA LEU A 536 -19.40 -14.55 19.06
C LEU A 536 -17.99 -13.95 19.03
N ILE A 537 -17.87 -12.63 18.99
CA ILE A 537 -16.58 -11.92 19.09
C ILE A 537 -15.96 -12.17 20.47
N GLY A 538 -16.74 -12.09 21.55
CA GLY A 538 -16.30 -12.42 22.90
C GLY A 538 -15.77 -13.85 23.00
N CYS A 539 -16.50 -14.82 22.46
CA CYS A 539 -16.07 -16.22 22.39
C CYS A 539 -14.80 -16.41 21.55
N ALA A 540 -14.66 -15.71 20.42
CA ALA A 540 -13.48 -15.77 19.56
C ALA A 540 -12.25 -15.14 20.23
N THR A 541 -12.40 -13.96 20.84
CA THR A 541 -11.32 -13.31 21.61
C THR A 541 -10.88 -14.16 22.80
N TYR A 542 -11.81 -14.86 23.45
CA TYR A 542 -11.48 -15.80 24.53
C TYR A 542 -10.75 -17.05 24.02
N GLN A 543 -11.15 -17.61 22.87
CA GLN A 543 -10.41 -18.72 22.25
C GLN A 543 -9.00 -18.31 21.81
N ILE A 544 -8.82 -17.08 21.32
CA ILE A 544 -7.52 -16.53 20.95
C ILE A 544 -6.65 -16.32 22.20
N ALA A 545 -7.21 -15.74 23.27
CA ALA A 545 -6.50 -15.57 24.53
C ALA A 545 -6.14 -16.91 25.19
N TYR A 546 -7.04 -17.91 25.12
CA TYR A 546 -6.79 -19.27 25.60
C TYR A 546 -5.67 -19.95 24.81
N ARG A 547 -5.65 -19.81 23.47
CA ARG A 547 -4.56 -20.33 22.62
C ARG A 547 -3.25 -19.61 22.88
N ALA A 548 -3.25 -18.28 23.03
CA ALA A 548 -2.04 -17.52 23.34
C ALA A 548 -1.42 -17.95 24.68
N VAL A 549 -2.24 -18.13 25.73
CA VAL A 549 -1.76 -18.61 27.05
C VAL A 549 -1.34 -20.08 27.00
N HIS A 550 -2.02 -20.91 26.19
CA HIS A 550 -1.67 -22.31 25.99
C HIS A 550 -0.35 -22.46 25.20
N ASP A 551 -0.14 -21.65 24.17
CA ASP A 551 1.03 -21.68 23.31
C ASP A 551 2.26 -21.06 24.01
N GLU A 552 2.09 -19.96 24.76
CA GLU A 552 3.15 -19.42 25.63
C GLU A 552 3.53 -20.42 26.75
N GLY A 553 2.56 -21.15 27.29
CA GLY A 553 2.80 -22.21 28.27
C GLY A 553 3.57 -23.41 27.69
N GLN A 554 3.35 -23.76 26.42
CA GLN A 554 4.07 -24.84 25.73
C GLN A 554 5.48 -24.41 25.32
N GLN A 555 5.66 -23.17 24.88
CA GLN A 555 6.95 -22.60 24.51
C GLN A 555 7.88 -22.50 25.74
N PHE A 556 7.35 -22.09 26.89
CA PHE A 556 8.12 -22.04 28.14
C PHE A 556 8.54 -23.42 28.67
N ILE A 557 7.79 -24.48 28.35
CA ILE A 557 8.15 -25.87 28.71
C ILE A 557 9.25 -26.41 27.77
N GLN A 558 9.30 -25.97 26.51
CA GLN A 558 10.36 -26.36 25.58
C GLN A 558 11.70 -25.68 25.87
N ASP A 559 11.67 -24.48 26.45
CA ASP A 559 12.88 -23.67 26.71
C ASP A 559 13.50 -23.88 28.11
N ALA A 560 12.87 -24.66 28.99
CA ALA A 560 13.26 -24.77 30.39
C ALA A 560 14.14 -25.99 30.72
N SER A 561 15.45 -25.90 30.45
CA SER A 561 16.44 -26.76 31.11
C SER A 561 16.78 -26.21 32.50
N GLY A 562 16.15 -26.77 33.56
CA GLY A 562 16.56 -26.57 34.96
C GLY A 562 15.55 -25.86 35.88
N VAL A 563 14.34 -26.41 36.02
CA VAL A 563 13.31 -25.89 36.95
C VAL A 563 13.26 -26.78 38.21
N ASN A 564 13.18 -26.17 39.41
CA ASN A 564 13.15 -26.90 40.69
C ASN A 564 11.71 -27.24 41.15
N ARG A 565 11.55 -28.25 42.02
CA ARG A 565 10.26 -28.78 42.54
C ARG A 565 9.27 -27.73 43.08
N ALA A 566 9.74 -26.61 43.63
CA ALA A 566 8.87 -25.53 44.13
C ALA A 566 8.19 -24.72 43.01
N GLN A 567 8.77 -24.70 41.81
CA GLN A 567 8.17 -24.09 40.62
C GLN A 567 7.17 -25.05 39.94
N GLU A 568 7.41 -26.37 39.99
CA GLU A 568 6.45 -27.41 39.60
C GLU A 568 5.16 -27.35 40.43
N ASP A 569 5.25 -27.20 41.76
CA ASP A 569 4.08 -27.10 42.64
C ASP A 569 3.23 -25.84 42.39
N ARG A 570 3.86 -24.74 41.97
CA ARG A 570 3.14 -23.52 41.55
C ARG A 570 2.42 -23.70 40.22
N LEU A 571 3.02 -24.45 39.28
CA LEU A 571 2.41 -24.79 37.99
C LEU A 571 1.22 -25.75 38.13
N ILE A 572 1.31 -26.75 39.02
CA ILE A 572 0.19 -27.64 39.33
C ILE A 572 -0.97 -26.87 40.00
N LYS A 573 -0.67 -25.90 40.88
CA LYS A 573 -1.69 -24.99 41.43
C LYS A 573 -2.32 -24.08 40.38
N PHE A 574 -1.57 -23.65 39.35
CA PHE A 574 -2.11 -22.81 38.27
C PHE A 574 -2.99 -23.62 37.31
N LYS A 575 -2.59 -24.86 37.00
CA LYS A 575 -3.35 -25.81 36.16
C LYS A 575 -4.70 -26.24 36.78
N ASN A 576 -4.79 -26.23 38.12
CA ASN A 576 -5.99 -26.63 38.86
C ASN A 576 -6.91 -25.47 39.27
N ARG A 577 -6.63 -24.21 38.89
CA ARG A 577 -7.62 -23.13 39.01
C ARG A 577 -8.67 -23.27 37.91
N ARG A 578 -9.72 -24.06 38.17
CA ARG A 578 -10.97 -23.97 37.42
C ARG A 578 -11.53 -22.56 37.61
N ILE A 579 -11.50 -21.74 36.57
CA ILE A 579 -12.30 -20.53 36.52
C ILE A 579 -13.76 -20.97 36.47
N ASP A 580 -14.51 -20.70 37.53
CA ASP A 580 -15.91 -21.07 37.64
C ASP A 580 -16.77 -20.24 36.67
N LEU A 581 -17.11 -20.86 35.54
CA LEU A 581 -17.96 -20.30 34.49
C LEU A 581 -19.35 -19.88 35.01
N SER A 582 -19.80 -20.44 36.14
CA SER A 582 -21.08 -20.10 36.73
C SER A 582 -21.10 -18.65 37.24
N THR A 583 -19.97 -18.15 37.76
CA THR A 583 -19.88 -16.79 38.32
C THR A 583 -19.87 -15.73 37.21
N TYR A 584 -19.15 -15.99 36.11
CA TYR A 584 -19.10 -15.10 34.95
C TYR A 584 -20.44 -15.06 34.20
N HIS A 585 -21.11 -16.21 34.05
CA HIS A 585 -22.44 -16.28 33.46
C HIS A 585 -23.50 -15.60 34.35
N THR A 586 -23.38 -15.71 35.67
CA THR A 586 -24.24 -15.02 36.63
C THR A 586 -24.03 -13.50 36.58
N TRP A 587 -22.78 -13.04 36.46
CA TRP A 587 -22.46 -11.63 36.30
C TRP A 587 -23.04 -11.05 35.00
N LEU A 588 -22.91 -11.76 33.88
CA LEU A 588 -23.52 -11.36 32.60
C LEU A 588 -25.06 -11.33 32.65
N LYS A 589 -25.69 -12.28 33.33
CA LYS A 589 -27.15 -12.28 33.55
C LYS A 589 -27.60 -11.09 34.42
N GLN A 590 -26.84 -10.75 35.46
CA GLN A 590 -27.15 -9.59 36.30
C GLN A 590 -26.98 -8.28 35.53
N LEU A 591 -25.92 -8.17 34.71
CA LEU A 591 -25.70 -7.03 33.82
C LEU A 591 -26.85 -6.89 32.80
N TRP A 592 -27.30 -7.99 32.21
CA TRP A 592 -28.43 -8.04 31.29
C TRP A 592 -29.74 -7.57 31.94
N MET A 593 -30.04 -8.02 33.18
CA MET A 593 -31.23 -7.56 33.91
C MET A 593 -31.16 -6.08 34.30
N ARG A 594 -29.95 -5.56 34.57
CA ARG A 594 -29.74 -4.16 34.95
C ARG A 594 -29.93 -3.22 33.75
N ILE A 595 -29.32 -3.58 32.61
CA ILE A 595 -29.47 -2.86 31.34
C ILE A 595 -30.92 -2.92 30.85
N GLY A 596 -31.59 -4.07 31.00
CA GLY A 596 -33.01 -4.23 30.66
C GLY A 596 -33.92 -3.30 31.46
N LYS A 597 -33.71 -3.17 32.78
CA LYS A 597 -34.50 -2.26 33.63
C LYS A 597 -34.26 -0.78 33.36
N GLU A 598 -33.03 -0.37 33.08
CA GLU A 598 -32.71 1.02 32.72
C GLU A 598 -33.31 1.40 31.37
N TYR A 599 -33.28 0.52 30.38
CA TYR A 599 -33.92 0.75 29.08
C TYR A 599 -35.45 0.74 29.14
N GLU A 600 -36.04 -0.12 29.97
CA GLU A 600 -37.49 -0.12 30.18
C GLU A 600 -37.97 1.16 30.90
N GLY A 601 -37.13 1.72 31.79
CA GLY A 601 -37.37 3.02 32.42
C GLY A 601 -37.24 4.21 31.46
N ILE A 602 -36.24 4.20 30.57
CA ILE A 602 -36.07 5.23 29.53
C ILE A 602 -37.20 5.16 28.49
N ALA A 603 -37.61 3.95 28.09
CA ALA A 603 -38.70 3.74 27.14
C ALA A 603 -40.09 4.08 27.70
N LYS A 604 -40.28 3.97 29.03
CA LYS A 604 -41.50 4.40 29.75
C LYS A 604 -41.46 5.85 30.23
N GLY A 605 -40.37 6.59 29.95
CA GLY A 605 -40.23 8.01 30.30
C GLY A 605 -40.02 8.28 31.79
N THR A 606 -39.60 7.29 32.58
CA THR A 606 -39.39 7.42 34.04
C THR A 606 -37.96 7.74 34.44
N ILE A 607 -37.01 7.82 33.49
CA ILE A 607 -35.60 8.17 33.72
C ILE A 607 -35.15 9.26 32.72
N PRO A 608 -34.68 10.45 33.17
CA PRO A 608 -34.21 11.49 32.26
C PRO A 608 -32.75 11.29 31.80
N TYR A 609 -32.48 11.61 30.55
CA TYR A 609 -31.17 11.50 29.89
C TYR A 609 -30.37 12.80 30.06
N GLN A 610 -29.15 12.74 30.62
CA GLN A 610 -28.26 13.90 30.76
C GLN A 610 -26.96 13.74 29.95
N LEU A 611 -26.66 14.79 29.17
CA LEU A 611 -25.44 14.97 28.37
C LEU A 611 -24.47 15.89 29.12
N GLY A 612 -23.23 15.44 29.32
CA GLY A 612 -22.09 16.34 29.52
C GLY A 612 -21.15 15.97 30.67
N SER A 613 -19.86 15.80 30.35
CA SER A 613 -18.77 16.60 30.92
C SER A 613 -17.43 16.06 30.41
N ASN A 614 -16.70 16.90 29.69
CA ASN A 614 -15.33 16.67 29.24
C ASN A 614 -14.54 17.93 29.53
N LYS A 615 -13.39 17.83 30.22
CA LYS A 615 -12.29 18.83 30.26
C LYS A 615 -11.12 18.33 31.16
N PRO A 616 -9.88 18.87 31.06
CA PRO A 616 -8.87 18.61 30.02
C PRO A 616 -7.45 18.38 30.59
N VAL A 617 -6.49 17.82 29.84
CA VAL A 617 -5.04 17.96 30.18
C VAL A 617 -4.20 18.12 28.89
N ALA A 618 -3.31 19.12 28.93
CA ALA A 618 -2.42 19.68 27.92
C ALA A 618 -1.31 18.69 27.42
N ILE A 619 -0.52 18.92 26.36
CA ILE A 619 0.54 19.93 26.16
C ILE A 619 1.10 19.79 24.70
N GLY A 620 1.39 20.92 24.01
CA GLY A 620 2.24 21.00 22.78
C GLY A 620 3.74 21.11 23.12
N PHE A 621 4.74 21.14 22.23
CA PHE A 621 4.87 21.59 20.84
C PHE A 621 6.33 21.30 20.36
N MET A 622 6.63 21.57 19.07
CA MET A 622 7.93 21.68 18.35
C MET A 622 8.48 20.40 17.66
N HIS A 623 9.03 20.41 16.44
CA HIS A 623 9.46 21.49 15.53
C HIS A 623 9.72 20.95 14.09
N ASP A 624 9.56 21.84 13.11
CA ASP A 624 9.67 21.67 11.64
C ASP A 624 11.07 21.49 11.03
N VAL A 625 11.05 21.13 9.74
CA VAL A 625 12.15 20.76 8.80
C VAL A 625 12.50 19.26 8.78
N ARG A 626 11.64 18.43 9.37
CA ARG A 626 11.67 16.96 9.31
C ARG A 626 10.46 16.37 8.56
N GLU A 627 9.56 17.20 8.06
CA GLU A 627 8.21 16.80 7.66
C GLU A 627 8.21 16.04 6.31
N LEU A 628 8.88 16.51 5.27
CA LEU A 628 8.81 15.87 3.95
C LEU A 628 9.35 14.42 3.88
N SER A 629 10.46 14.10 4.58
CA SER A 629 11.01 12.73 4.63
C SER A 629 10.31 11.82 5.65
N ARG A 630 9.45 12.36 6.52
CA ARG A 630 8.54 11.56 7.35
C ARG A 630 7.36 11.06 6.53
N TYR A 631 7.02 11.79 5.47
CA TYR A 631 5.84 11.56 4.66
C TYR A 631 6.16 10.99 3.28
N GLY A 632 7.43 10.82 2.86
CA GLY A 632 7.77 10.09 1.63
C GLY A 632 9.25 9.75 1.40
N TYR A 633 9.53 8.87 0.43
CA TYR A 633 10.84 8.53 -0.12
C TYR A 633 11.11 9.39 -1.36
N VAL A 634 12.33 9.93 -1.51
CA VAL A 634 12.72 10.77 -2.66
C VAL A 634 13.80 10.06 -3.46
N TYR A 635 13.64 9.98 -4.78
CA TYR A 635 14.65 9.52 -5.73
C TYR A 635 14.86 10.58 -6.82
N GLU A 636 16.12 10.95 -7.05
CA GLU A 636 16.55 11.86 -8.13
C GLU A 636 17.32 11.08 -9.19
N ASN A 637 17.19 11.46 -10.47
CA ASN A 637 18.03 10.92 -11.53
C ASN A 637 19.12 11.95 -11.91
N PRO A 638 20.42 11.62 -11.75
CA PRO A 638 21.52 12.46 -12.18
C PRO A 638 21.83 12.19 -13.66
N SER A 639 21.03 12.73 -14.58
CA SER A 639 21.44 12.83 -15.99
C SER A 639 20.75 13.97 -16.70
N LEU A 640 21.16 15.19 -16.33
CA LEU A 640 21.29 16.41 -17.14
C LEU A 640 21.65 17.55 -16.19
N SER A 641 22.94 17.65 -15.85
CA SER A 641 23.55 18.83 -15.25
C SER A 641 24.57 19.41 -16.22
N LEU A 642 24.22 20.53 -16.84
CA LEU A 642 25.13 21.61 -17.18
C LEU A 642 24.53 22.91 -16.66
#